data_AF-A0A976QEM0-F1
#
_entry.id   AF-A0A976QEM0-F1
#
_cell.length_a   1.000
_cell.length_b   1.000
_cell.length_c   1.000
_cell.angle_alpha   90.00
_cell.angle_beta   90.00
_cell.angle_gamma   90.00
#
_symmetry.space_group_name_H-M   'P 1'
#
loop_
_entity.id
_entity.type
_entity.pdbx_description
1 polymer ?
#
loop_
_entity_poly.entity_id
_entity_poly.type
_entity_poly.pdbx_seq_one_letter_code
_entity_poly.pdbx_strand_id
1 'polypeptide(L)'
;MICQECIMFHLKKNYVYGLLALLGFSAIPGLVQAAAKPNHPLPNIISIVTDDTGIDQYTIFGYGGNEDEQAKTPNIDAIARAGVRFRNTWSHPSCGPTRASILNGRYTLRTNVLSAPVPPDLPNSQTSPFEYMIPKILKQKNYVSAAIGKMHQSTDMRDKANLPYLNETYRKLGFDYFEGYLEGGPAPIDTTAGGIAASGTYGCGFVPSVKDNPTKGADTGACWGAQGSCELISTATVTTPGRACLEKGGIFVPNATTCGTMPSNLNFSTQNGHYTGNWVINREDGKTTETQPPSDARARGFKTQQEVTRAVAWINRQSGDNPWMLSLGLAAIHEPVQQSPKPLVSAGAPATDAYNCIDQTQKRQLATQMVEAIDHEVGRLLVEAKLATYNSDGSLNYQPEKTNTYVIFTSDNGTWTTSVRTPFDAERAKGTAYQTGVWVPLIIAGPGVKAPGREVNHMVNLTDLYTFFGEVADIDVRQAVPKTRQLDSEKLMPYLLNPKKAAIRHTNFTLQGNNIRASSTVSHPCLIPGLNQCTYSLPSKEVCEDQTGIWYGPGGAVTADPGYYTSCCQVNQATGINYLSSITSTGIRNKNYKLVQQVGENCVNGARVDPDLVMNEFYQVNQDVENPKLDRADAMLPLDALTKEQKRQYQSLVNKLARIENSVVPCPGDGNMDKVVDQKDLDDWVSFTSTANPTTPNGGGKGSWYDFAGPTDSTRPDGLTDEVDKKIIEANLGKRCK
;
A
#
# COMPACT_ATOMS: atom_id res chain seq x y z
N MET A 1 -65.96 29.80 -6.96
CA MET A 1 -65.70 31.15 -6.43
C MET A 1 -64.68 31.76 -7.39
N ILE A 2 -65.07 32.48 -8.45
CA ILE A 2 -65.67 33.84 -8.48
C ILE A 2 -64.66 34.82 -7.82
N CYS A 3 -63.78 35.53 -8.57
CA CYS A 3 -63.98 36.64 -9.56
C CYS A 3 -64.28 37.97 -8.82
N GLN A 4 -63.59 39.09 -9.06
CA GLN A 4 -63.69 40.10 -10.15
C GLN A 4 -62.50 41.11 -9.97
N GLU A 5 -62.11 42.07 -10.83
CA GLU A 5 -62.71 42.65 -12.05
C GLU A 5 -61.67 43.33 -13.01
N CYS A 6 -62.13 43.89 -14.14
CA CYS A 6 -61.31 44.51 -15.21
C CYS A 6 -61.70 45.98 -15.50
N ILE A 7 -60.91 46.71 -16.32
CA ILE A 7 -61.25 47.88 -17.20
C ILE A 7 -59.95 48.41 -17.88
N MET A 8 -59.91 49.22 -18.97
CA MET A 8 -60.38 49.04 -20.37
C MET A 8 -60.01 50.29 -21.24
N PHE A 9 -59.40 50.10 -22.44
CA PHE A 9 -59.30 51.04 -23.61
C PHE A 9 -58.51 52.39 -23.49
N HIS A 10 -58.05 53.11 -24.56
CA HIS A 10 -58.27 53.09 -26.04
C HIS A 10 -57.23 53.92 -26.91
N LEU A 11 -56.96 53.53 -28.19
CA LEU A 11 -56.65 54.34 -29.43
C LEU A 11 -55.28 55.10 -29.58
N LYS A 12 -54.69 55.46 -30.77
CA LYS A 12 -55.06 55.38 -32.23
C LYS A 12 -53.88 55.62 -33.24
N LYS A 13 -54.05 55.13 -34.50
CA LYS A 13 -53.58 55.64 -35.85
C LYS A 13 -52.22 55.24 -36.51
N ASN A 14 -52.20 55.33 -37.86
CA ASN A 14 -51.32 54.66 -38.85
C ASN A 14 -50.53 55.62 -39.77
N TYR A 15 -49.54 55.07 -40.54
CA TYR A 15 -49.13 55.32 -41.96
C TYR A 15 -47.60 55.02 -42.13
N VAL A 16 -46.98 54.67 -43.29
CA VAL A 16 -47.41 54.51 -44.71
C VAL A 16 -46.60 53.39 -45.45
N TYR A 17 -46.70 53.25 -46.78
CA TYR A 17 -46.15 52.18 -47.65
C TYR A 17 -44.68 52.31 -48.15
N GLY A 18 -44.08 51.20 -48.60
CA GLY A 18 -42.90 51.13 -49.51
C GLY A 18 -42.58 49.70 -50.01
N LEU A 19 -42.47 49.49 -51.33
CA LEU A 19 -42.32 48.18 -52.01
C LEU A 19 -40.91 47.54 -51.87
N LEU A 20 -40.82 46.20 -51.93
CA LEU A 20 -40.15 45.47 -53.06
C LEU A 20 -40.25 43.92 -53.01
N ALA A 21 -40.69 43.36 -54.16
CA ALA A 21 -40.49 42.01 -54.73
C ALA A 21 -40.48 40.72 -53.86
N LEU A 22 -41.42 39.81 -54.18
CA LEU A 22 -41.29 38.37 -53.91
C LEU A 22 -40.29 37.69 -54.85
N LEU A 23 -39.37 36.90 -54.28
CA LEU A 23 -38.86 35.66 -54.90
C LEU A 23 -38.72 34.61 -53.80
N GLY A 24 -39.30 33.42 -54.01
CA GLY A 24 -39.23 32.33 -53.04
C GLY A 24 -37.87 31.65 -53.03
N PHE A 25 -37.35 31.36 -51.84
CA PHE A 25 -36.22 30.45 -51.64
C PHE A 25 -36.56 29.44 -50.55
N SER A 26 -36.29 28.16 -50.83
CA SER A 26 -36.49 27.06 -49.91
C SER A 26 -35.70 27.25 -48.62
N ALA A 27 -36.30 26.93 -47.47
CA ALA A 27 -35.61 27.00 -46.19
C ALA A 27 -34.48 25.96 -46.13
N ILE A 28 -33.23 26.43 -46.14
CA ILE A 28 -32.06 25.60 -45.86
C ILE A 28 -32.03 25.37 -44.33
N PRO A 29 -32.01 24.11 -43.85
CA PRO A 29 -31.79 23.84 -42.44
C PRO A 29 -30.38 24.28 -42.06
N GLY A 30 -30.27 25.25 -41.14
CA GLY A 30 -28.98 25.65 -40.60
C GLY A 30 -28.33 24.48 -39.86
N LEU A 31 -27.23 23.96 -40.40
CA LEU A 31 -26.35 23.03 -39.70
C LEU A 31 -25.78 23.71 -38.46
N VAL A 32 -26.43 23.51 -37.31
CA VAL A 32 -25.78 23.69 -36.01
C VAL A 32 -24.78 22.56 -35.89
N GLN A 33 -23.59 22.78 -36.42
CA GLN A 33 -22.49 21.85 -36.31
C GLN A 33 -22.06 21.84 -34.84
N ALA A 34 -22.56 20.85 -34.10
CA ALA A 34 -22.13 20.59 -32.73
C ALA A 34 -20.60 20.53 -32.74
N ALA A 35 -19.96 21.42 -31.97
CA ALA A 35 -18.52 21.43 -31.87
C ALA A 35 -18.08 20.05 -31.35
N ALA A 36 -17.43 19.28 -32.21
CA ALA A 36 -16.88 17.99 -31.82
C ALA A 36 -15.95 18.24 -30.63
N LYS A 37 -16.20 17.55 -29.51
CA LYS A 37 -15.21 17.51 -28.42
C LYS A 37 -13.88 17.10 -29.07
N PRO A 38 -12.78 17.83 -28.86
CA PRO A 38 -11.49 17.45 -29.44
C PRO A 38 -11.18 16.04 -28.95
N ASN A 39 -10.96 15.13 -29.89
CA ASN A 39 -10.85 13.70 -29.66
C ASN A 39 -9.46 13.35 -29.10
N HIS A 40 -9.15 13.89 -27.92
CA HIS A 40 -7.95 13.52 -27.17
C HIS A 40 -8.19 12.14 -26.54
N PRO A 41 -7.30 11.16 -26.77
CA PRO A 41 -7.40 9.86 -26.11
C PRO A 41 -7.32 10.03 -24.59
N LEU A 42 -8.05 9.20 -23.85
CA LEU A 42 -8.03 9.24 -22.38
C LEU A 42 -6.59 9.03 -21.86
N PRO A 43 -6.17 9.70 -20.79
CA PRO A 43 -4.79 9.59 -20.31
C PRO A 43 -4.52 8.24 -19.64
N ASN A 44 -3.31 7.75 -19.83
CA ASN A 44 -2.78 6.60 -19.09
C ASN A 44 -2.44 6.98 -17.66
N ILE A 45 -2.36 5.98 -16.77
CA ILE A 45 -2.08 6.15 -15.35
C ILE A 45 -0.91 5.26 -14.96
N ILE A 46 0.14 5.83 -14.36
CA ILE A 46 1.16 5.10 -13.60
C ILE A 46 1.03 5.52 -12.13
N SER A 47 0.69 4.58 -11.26
CA SER A 47 0.63 4.78 -9.81
C SER A 47 1.75 4.02 -9.12
N ILE A 48 2.81 4.73 -8.75
CA ILE A 48 3.99 4.19 -8.05
C ILE A 48 3.76 4.32 -6.54
N VAL A 49 3.76 3.19 -5.83
CA VAL A 49 3.55 3.09 -4.38
C VAL A 49 4.74 2.37 -3.74
N THR A 50 5.66 3.15 -3.17
CA THR A 50 6.78 2.65 -2.35
C THR A 50 6.28 2.10 -1.02
N ASP A 51 7.15 1.43 -0.28
CA ASP A 51 6.88 0.74 0.96
C ASP A 51 7.75 1.35 2.07
N ASP A 52 7.16 1.70 3.21
CA ASP A 52 7.88 2.18 4.40
C ASP A 52 8.71 3.46 4.22
N THR A 53 8.28 4.37 3.34
CA THR A 53 8.92 5.67 3.11
C THR A 53 8.00 6.85 3.47
N GLY A 54 8.02 7.29 4.72
CA GLY A 54 7.37 8.51 5.16
C GLY A 54 7.93 9.76 4.48
N ILE A 55 7.25 10.90 4.70
CA ILE A 55 7.67 12.19 4.11
C ILE A 55 9.08 12.63 4.58
N ASP A 56 9.55 12.08 5.70
CA ASP A 56 10.87 12.30 6.29
C ASP A 56 12.04 11.79 5.43
N GLN A 57 11.76 10.94 4.42
CA GLN A 57 12.79 10.41 3.53
C GLN A 57 13.15 11.36 2.36
N TYR A 58 12.32 12.36 2.05
CA TYR A 58 12.33 13.10 0.77
C TYR A 58 12.61 14.61 0.90
N THR A 59 13.84 15.00 0.55
CA THR A 59 14.38 16.37 0.66
C THR A 59 13.59 17.40 -0.15
N ILE A 60 12.94 17.00 -1.24
CA ILE A 60 12.06 17.88 -2.03
C ILE A 60 10.77 18.31 -1.30
N PHE A 61 10.44 17.69 -0.16
CA PHE A 61 9.40 18.18 0.75
C PHE A 61 9.97 19.04 1.89
N GLY A 62 11.29 19.21 1.97
CA GLY A 62 12.00 19.94 3.04
C GLY A 62 12.37 19.08 4.25
N TYR A 63 12.12 17.77 4.20
CA TYR A 63 12.47 16.83 5.26
C TYR A 63 13.50 15.82 4.75
N GLY A 64 14.35 15.28 5.62
CA GLY A 64 15.40 14.38 5.12
C GLY A 64 16.40 13.86 6.14
N GLY A 65 16.29 14.21 7.43
CA GLY A 65 17.36 14.02 8.39
C GLY A 65 18.54 14.96 8.16
N ASN A 66 19.67 14.63 8.79
CA ASN A 66 20.93 15.35 8.58
C ASN A 66 21.45 15.13 7.15
N GLU A 67 22.31 16.03 6.65
CA GLU A 67 22.77 16.02 5.24
C GLU A 67 23.46 14.71 4.81
N ASP A 68 24.14 14.05 5.75
CA ASP A 68 24.81 12.75 5.62
C ASP A 68 23.84 11.55 5.60
N GLU A 69 22.61 11.72 6.09
CA GLU A 69 21.55 10.70 6.05
C GLU A 69 20.69 10.79 4.78
N GLN A 70 20.76 11.91 4.05
CA GLN A 70 19.86 12.23 2.94
C GLN A 70 20.13 11.44 1.66
N ALA A 71 19.27 10.47 1.37
CA ALA A 71 19.16 9.79 0.08
C ALA A 71 19.01 10.79 -1.08
N LYS A 72 19.84 10.66 -2.12
CA LYS A 72 19.76 11.51 -3.32
C LYS A 72 18.67 10.96 -4.25
N THR A 73 17.63 11.77 -4.48
CA THR A 73 16.44 11.37 -5.25
C THR A 73 16.16 12.27 -6.47
N PRO A 74 17.15 12.49 -7.37
CA PRO A 74 17.05 13.44 -8.48
C PRO A 74 15.95 13.15 -9.51
N ASN A 75 15.55 11.88 -9.69
CA ASN A 75 14.51 11.49 -10.65
C ASN A 75 13.11 11.76 -10.10
N ILE A 76 12.82 11.35 -8.86
CA ILE A 76 11.58 11.64 -8.14
C ILE A 76 11.40 13.15 -7.99
N ASP A 77 12.47 13.86 -7.66
CA ASP A 77 12.54 15.32 -7.66
C ASP A 77 12.17 15.95 -9.01
N ALA A 78 12.56 15.35 -10.13
CA ALA A 78 12.20 15.85 -11.46
C ALA A 78 10.69 15.68 -11.73
N ILE A 79 10.09 14.55 -11.32
CA ILE A 79 8.62 14.37 -11.32
C ILE A 79 7.96 15.44 -10.43
N ALA A 80 8.53 15.72 -9.27
CA ALA A 80 8.03 16.71 -8.32
C ALA A 80 8.06 18.15 -8.88
N ARG A 81 9.15 18.51 -9.58
CA ARG A 81 9.32 19.80 -10.27
C ARG A 81 8.42 19.93 -11.51
N ALA A 82 8.14 18.83 -12.21
CA ALA A 82 7.24 18.80 -13.36
C ALA A 82 5.74 18.64 -13.00
N GLY A 83 5.44 18.35 -11.74
CA GLY A 83 4.08 18.07 -11.24
C GLY A 83 3.62 19.00 -10.11
N VAL A 84 2.84 18.44 -9.19
CA VAL A 84 2.38 19.08 -7.96
C VAL A 84 2.74 18.20 -6.76
N ARG A 85 3.34 18.81 -5.74
CA ARG A 85 3.66 18.16 -4.45
C ARG A 85 2.53 18.38 -3.45
N PHE A 86 2.00 17.33 -2.85
CA PHE A 86 0.95 17.42 -1.82
C PHE A 86 1.60 17.27 -0.44
N ARG A 87 1.77 18.40 0.26
CA ARG A 87 2.52 18.48 1.52
C ARG A 87 1.79 17.84 2.71
N ASN A 88 0.46 17.72 2.67
CA ASN A 88 -0.36 17.27 3.80
C ASN A 88 -1.17 16.02 3.46
N THR A 89 -0.46 14.96 3.05
CA THR A 89 -1.04 13.68 2.65
C THR A 89 -0.99 12.69 3.78
N TRP A 90 -2.11 12.01 4.04
CA TRP A 90 -2.20 10.91 5.00
C TRP A 90 -2.46 9.56 4.33
N SER A 91 -1.89 8.53 4.92
CA SER A 91 -2.18 7.12 4.65
C SER A 91 -2.97 6.48 5.82
N HIS A 92 -3.24 5.17 5.72
CA HIS A 92 -3.41 4.32 6.90
C HIS A 92 -2.02 3.96 7.50
N PRO A 93 -1.93 3.50 8.76
CA PRO A 93 -0.63 3.28 9.42
C PRO A 93 0.16 2.07 8.93
N SER A 94 -0.45 1.21 8.11
CA SER A 94 0.21 0.05 7.51
C SER A 94 -0.22 -0.19 6.06
N CYS A 95 0.61 -0.98 5.39
CA CYS A 95 0.66 -1.21 3.96
C CYS A 95 -0.65 -1.71 3.33
N GLY A 96 -1.10 -2.92 3.66
CA GLY A 96 -2.34 -3.52 3.12
C GLY A 96 -3.58 -2.61 3.26
N PRO A 97 -3.86 -2.06 4.46
CA PRO A 97 -4.96 -1.11 4.69
C PRO A 97 -4.91 0.13 3.78
N THR A 98 -3.75 0.76 3.61
CA THR A 98 -3.61 1.89 2.67
C THR A 98 -3.82 1.46 1.23
N ARG A 99 -3.12 0.40 0.77
CA ARG A 99 -3.17 -0.09 -0.61
C ARG A 99 -4.60 -0.48 -1.01
N ALA A 100 -5.37 -1.07 -0.09
CA ALA A 100 -6.80 -1.32 -0.29
C ALA A 100 -7.60 -0.02 -0.44
N SER A 101 -7.40 0.97 0.45
CA SER A 101 -8.12 2.26 0.39
C SER A 101 -7.86 3.06 -0.89
N ILE A 102 -6.66 2.96 -1.47
CA ILE A 102 -6.30 3.54 -2.78
C ILE A 102 -7.14 2.91 -3.90
N LEU A 103 -7.37 1.61 -3.84
CA LEU A 103 -8.04 0.85 -4.89
C LEU A 103 -9.57 0.81 -4.77
N ASN A 104 -10.17 1.07 -3.60
CA ASN A 104 -11.62 1.07 -3.40
C ASN A 104 -12.23 2.39 -2.89
N GLY A 105 -11.41 3.38 -2.52
CA GLY A 105 -11.86 4.72 -2.11
C GLY A 105 -12.61 4.77 -0.78
N ARG A 106 -12.40 3.76 0.09
CA ARG A 106 -13.08 3.56 1.38
C ARG A 106 -12.06 3.45 2.52
N TYR A 107 -12.39 4.01 3.68
CA TYR A 107 -11.62 3.79 4.90
C TYR A 107 -11.77 2.36 5.41
N THR A 108 -10.72 1.88 6.07
CA THR A 108 -10.52 0.46 6.43
C THR A 108 -11.57 -0.12 7.37
N LEU A 109 -12.17 0.71 8.23
CA LEU A 109 -13.38 0.37 9.02
C LEU A 109 -14.61 -0.03 8.19
N ARG A 110 -14.61 0.23 6.87
CA ARG A 110 -15.70 -0.15 5.95
C ARG A 110 -15.41 -1.44 5.19
N THR A 111 -14.20 -1.98 5.30
CA THR A 111 -13.71 -3.10 4.49
C THR A 111 -13.07 -4.21 5.33
N ASN A 112 -12.93 -4.00 6.65
CA ASN A 112 -12.32 -4.92 7.63
C ASN A 112 -10.84 -5.27 7.40
N VAL A 113 -10.18 -4.64 6.41
CA VAL A 113 -8.72 -4.68 6.20
C VAL A 113 -8.06 -3.70 7.18
N LEU A 114 -8.01 -4.07 8.47
CA LEU A 114 -7.60 -3.18 9.57
C LEU A 114 -6.09 -3.18 9.83
N SER A 115 -5.39 -4.24 9.44
CA SER A 115 -3.94 -4.39 9.41
C SER A 115 -3.48 -5.00 8.09
N ALA A 116 -2.16 -4.99 7.88
CA ALA A 116 -1.45 -5.87 6.97
C ALA A 116 -1.98 -7.32 7.04
N PRO A 117 -2.61 -7.88 5.98
CA PRO A 117 -3.05 -9.27 5.98
C PRO A 117 -1.87 -10.24 6.12
N VAL A 118 -1.98 -11.19 7.03
CA VAL A 118 -0.97 -12.24 7.28
C VAL A 118 -1.61 -13.64 7.32
N PRO A 119 -0.85 -14.76 7.21
CA PRO A 119 -1.42 -16.11 7.05
C PRO A 119 -2.56 -16.52 8.01
N PRO A 120 -2.52 -16.21 9.32
CA PRO A 120 -3.62 -16.54 10.23
C PRO A 120 -4.87 -15.64 10.12
N ASP A 121 -4.87 -14.61 9.27
CA ASP A 121 -6.00 -13.69 9.09
C ASP A 121 -7.03 -14.24 8.09
N LEU A 122 -8.30 -14.21 8.48
CA LEU A 122 -9.41 -14.69 7.66
C LEU A 122 -9.68 -13.79 6.44
N PRO A 123 -10.35 -14.30 5.40
CA PRO A 123 -10.65 -13.54 4.19
C PRO A 123 -11.45 -12.26 4.46
N ASN A 124 -12.24 -12.21 5.52
CA ASN A 124 -12.97 -11.00 5.93
C ASN A 124 -12.03 -9.80 6.23
N SER A 125 -10.74 -10.03 6.52
CA SER A 125 -9.72 -8.98 6.66
C SER A 125 -8.80 -8.84 5.43
N GLN A 126 -9.19 -9.43 4.31
CA GLN A 126 -8.57 -9.29 3.00
C GLN A 126 -9.48 -8.48 2.07
N THR A 127 -8.92 -7.94 0.99
CA THR A 127 -9.67 -7.05 0.09
C THR A 127 -10.75 -7.83 -0.64
N SER A 128 -12.01 -7.45 -0.42
CA SER A 128 -13.16 -8.20 -0.90
C SER A 128 -13.33 -8.16 -2.44
N PRO A 129 -13.64 -9.29 -3.10
CA PRO A 129 -13.99 -9.34 -4.51
C PRO A 129 -15.30 -8.60 -4.81
N PHE A 130 -16.10 -8.26 -3.80
CA PHE A 130 -17.35 -7.52 -3.93
C PHE A 130 -17.17 -6.00 -3.86
N GLU A 131 -15.96 -5.51 -3.54
CA GLU A 131 -15.67 -4.08 -3.58
C GLU A 131 -15.59 -3.53 -5.01
N TYR A 132 -15.95 -2.26 -5.15
CA TYR A 132 -15.97 -1.51 -6.41
C TYR A 132 -14.56 -1.01 -6.76
N MET A 133 -13.63 -1.95 -6.90
CA MET A 133 -12.22 -1.71 -7.16
C MET A 133 -12.01 -0.87 -8.43
N ILE A 134 -11.07 0.07 -8.39
CA ILE A 134 -10.79 1.00 -9.49
C ILE A 134 -10.54 0.32 -10.86
N PRO A 135 -9.82 -0.82 -11.01
CA PRO A 135 -9.74 -1.50 -12.31
C PRO A 135 -11.12 -1.94 -12.86
N LYS A 136 -12.08 -2.28 -12.00
CA LYS A 136 -13.46 -2.61 -12.44
C LYS A 136 -14.22 -1.38 -12.91
N ILE A 137 -13.99 -0.22 -12.28
CA ILE A 137 -14.59 1.05 -12.67
C ILE A 137 -14.01 1.54 -14.01
N LEU A 138 -12.68 1.50 -14.17
CA LEU A 138 -12.00 1.98 -15.36
C LEU A 138 -12.33 1.17 -16.63
N LYS A 139 -12.74 -0.10 -16.48
CA LYS A 139 -13.27 -0.92 -17.60
C LYS A 139 -14.49 -0.29 -18.32
N GLN A 140 -15.24 0.59 -17.66
CA GLN A 140 -16.32 1.38 -18.31
C GLN A 140 -15.81 2.31 -19.43
N LYS A 141 -14.50 2.57 -19.48
CA LYS A 141 -13.81 3.40 -20.47
C LYS A 141 -12.71 2.62 -21.21
N ASN A 142 -12.81 1.28 -21.24
CA ASN A 142 -11.89 0.35 -21.91
C ASN A 142 -10.43 0.42 -21.42
N TYR A 143 -10.18 0.80 -20.16
CA TYR A 143 -8.83 0.72 -19.59
C TYR A 143 -8.37 -0.73 -19.44
N VAL A 144 -7.14 -1.02 -19.90
CA VAL A 144 -6.41 -2.23 -19.52
C VAL A 144 -5.68 -1.96 -18.20
N SER A 145 -5.92 -2.76 -17.17
CA SER A 145 -5.39 -2.51 -15.82
C SER A 145 -4.40 -3.59 -15.36
N ALA A 146 -3.18 -3.17 -14.97
CA ALA A 146 -2.15 -4.02 -14.40
C ALA A 146 -1.82 -3.68 -12.95
N ALA A 147 -1.43 -4.70 -12.20
CA ALA A 147 -0.78 -4.58 -10.91
C ALA A 147 0.56 -5.34 -10.93
N ILE A 148 1.67 -4.67 -10.61
CA ILE A 148 3.03 -5.24 -10.65
C ILE A 148 3.76 -4.96 -9.34
N GLY A 149 4.44 -5.97 -8.78
CA GLY A 149 5.15 -5.89 -7.49
C GLY A 149 4.22 -5.96 -6.27
N LYS A 150 4.57 -5.25 -5.17
CA LYS A 150 3.84 -5.33 -3.89
C LYS A 150 2.45 -4.68 -3.94
N MET A 151 1.40 -5.48 -3.74
CA MET A 151 0.03 -4.98 -3.60
C MET A 151 -0.63 -5.31 -2.26
N HIS A 152 -0.26 -6.43 -1.63
CA HIS A 152 -0.67 -6.83 -0.28
C HIS A 152 -2.19 -6.74 0.00
N GLN A 153 -3.01 -7.12 -0.99
CA GLN A 153 -4.47 -7.10 -0.89
C GLN A 153 -5.06 -8.36 -0.22
N SER A 154 -4.22 -9.36 0.05
CA SER A 154 -4.54 -10.68 0.57
C SER A 154 -3.28 -11.23 1.29
N THR A 155 -3.33 -12.46 1.77
CA THR A 155 -2.20 -13.16 2.40
C THR A 155 -1.51 -14.13 1.41
N ASP A 156 -0.57 -14.94 1.88
CA ASP A 156 0.25 -15.82 1.04
C ASP A 156 -0.02 -17.33 1.22
N MET A 157 0.57 -18.11 0.33
CA MET A 157 0.29 -19.54 0.13
C MET A 157 0.81 -20.45 1.26
N ARG A 158 1.40 -19.90 2.34
CA ARG A 158 1.74 -20.65 3.56
C ARG A 158 0.50 -21.13 4.32
N ASP A 159 -0.59 -20.36 4.29
CA ASP A 159 -1.90 -20.82 4.76
C ASP A 159 -2.97 -20.65 3.67
N LYS A 160 -3.10 -21.70 2.85
CA LYS A 160 -4.11 -21.74 1.78
C LYS A 160 -5.54 -21.82 2.29
N ALA A 161 -5.77 -22.22 3.55
CA ALA A 161 -7.12 -22.31 4.11
C ALA A 161 -7.78 -20.93 4.22
N ASN A 162 -6.98 -19.86 4.32
CA ASN A 162 -7.47 -18.48 4.38
C ASN A 162 -7.38 -17.77 3.01
N LEU A 163 -7.29 -18.51 1.89
CA LEU A 163 -7.17 -17.94 0.54
C LEU A 163 -8.26 -18.46 -0.43
N PRO A 164 -9.44 -17.80 -0.50
CA PRO A 164 -10.56 -18.22 -1.35
C PRO A 164 -10.26 -18.19 -2.85
N TYR A 165 -9.23 -17.47 -3.29
CA TYR A 165 -8.86 -17.37 -4.70
C TYR A 165 -7.44 -17.82 -5.00
N LEU A 166 -6.65 -18.21 -3.99
CA LEU A 166 -5.23 -18.52 -4.14
C LEU A 166 -4.52 -17.44 -5.01
N ASN A 167 -3.92 -17.87 -6.11
CA ASN A 167 -3.20 -17.05 -7.07
C ASN A 167 -4.10 -16.25 -8.04
N GLU A 168 -5.42 -16.46 -8.08
CA GLU A 168 -6.38 -15.69 -8.91
C GLU A 168 -6.86 -14.39 -8.25
N THR A 169 -6.40 -14.09 -7.03
CA THR A 169 -6.87 -12.97 -6.21
C THR A 169 -6.93 -11.65 -6.98
N TYR A 170 -5.86 -11.23 -7.67
CA TYR A 170 -5.84 -9.94 -8.38
C TYR A 170 -6.74 -9.91 -9.61
N ARG A 171 -6.92 -11.04 -10.30
CA ARG A 171 -7.92 -11.18 -11.37
C ARG A 171 -9.34 -10.97 -10.85
N LYS A 172 -9.66 -11.52 -9.67
CA LYS A 172 -10.98 -11.38 -9.01
C LYS A 172 -11.19 -9.96 -8.44
N LEU A 173 -10.12 -9.27 -8.05
CA LEU A 173 -10.13 -7.83 -7.75
C LEU A 173 -10.30 -6.94 -9.01
N GLY A 174 -10.22 -7.52 -10.21
CA GLY A 174 -10.60 -6.89 -11.47
C GLY A 174 -9.45 -6.49 -12.38
N PHE A 175 -8.19 -6.72 -11.98
CA PHE A 175 -7.03 -6.47 -12.84
C PHE A 175 -7.01 -7.44 -14.03
N ASP A 176 -6.58 -6.94 -15.19
CA ASP A 176 -6.39 -7.74 -16.40
C ASP A 176 -5.04 -8.44 -16.38
N TYR A 177 -4.01 -7.76 -15.86
CA TYR A 177 -2.69 -8.31 -15.59
C TYR A 177 -2.32 -8.21 -14.11
N PHE A 178 -1.71 -9.26 -13.58
CA PHE A 178 -0.97 -9.19 -12.33
C PHE A 178 0.39 -9.87 -12.51
N GLU A 179 1.44 -9.28 -11.96
CA GLU A 179 2.77 -9.89 -11.91
C GLU A 179 3.51 -9.40 -10.67
N GLY A 180 3.44 -10.19 -9.60
CA GLY A 180 3.93 -9.79 -8.28
C GLY A 180 3.84 -10.94 -7.29
N TYR A 181 3.69 -10.61 -6.02
CA TYR A 181 3.58 -11.58 -4.93
C TYR A 181 2.39 -11.22 -4.02
N LEU A 182 1.81 -12.24 -3.39
CA LEU A 182 0.66 -12.04 -2.50
C LEU A 182 1.11 -11.56 -1.11
N GLU A 183 2.31 -11.98 -0.68
CA GLU A 183 2.89 -11.70 0.63
C GLU A 183 3.13 -10.21 0.90
N GLY A 184 3.09 -9.85 2.18
CA GLY A 184 3.10 -8.47 2.66
C GLY A 184 4.45 -7.77 2.73
N GLY A 185 5.52 -8.49 2.45
CA GLY A 185 6.89 -7.98 2.50
C GLY A 185 7.85 -9.03 1.96
N PRO A 186 9.13 -8.68 1.79
CA PRO A 186 10.16 -9.64 1.43
C PRO A 186 10.28 -10.77 2.48
N ALA A 187 10.69 -11.96 2.05
CA ALA A 187 11.02 -13.04 2.97
C ALA A 187 12.24 -12.68 3.82
N PRO A 188 12.49 -13.36 4.96
CA PRO A 188 13.71 -13.18 5.74
C PRO A 188 15.01 -13.36 4.95
N ILE A 189 16.11 -12.84 5.48
CA ILE A 189 17.44 -13.03 4.89
C ILE A 189 17.87 -14.49 5.03
N ASP A 190 18.26 -15.13 3.91
CA ASP A 190 18.85 -16.46 3.95
C ASP A 190 20.32 -16.39 4.43
N THR A 191 20.49 -16.42 5.75
CA THR A 191 21.81 -16.37 6.40
C THR A 191 22.70 -17.60 6.15
N THR A 192 22.22 -18.63 5.44
CA THR A 192 23.05 -19.73 4.92
C THR A 192 23.76 -19.38 3.60
N ALA A 193 23.39 -18.26 2.97
CA ALA A 193 23.79 -17.84 1.63
C ALA A 193 23.51 -18.92 0.56
N GLY A 194 22.29 -19.47 0.52
CA GLY A 194 21.90 -20.50 -0.45
C GLY A 194 22.42 -21.90 -0.12
N GLY A 195 22.56 -22.24 1.16
CA GLY A 195 23.06 -23.54 1.63
C GLY A 195 24.60 -23.68 1.66
N ILE A 196 25.33 -22.56 1.58
CA ILE A 196 26.80 -22.54 1.62
C ILE A 196 27.36 -22.75 3.04
N ALA A 197 26.64 -22.29 4.07
CA ALA A 197 27.03 -22.45 5.47
C ALA A 197 25.83 -22.73 6.39
N ALA A 198 26.10 -22.98 7.68
CA ALA A 198 25.05 -23.07 8.70
C ALA A 198 24.28 -21.75 8.85
N SER A 199 23.02 -21.83 9.29
CA SER A 199 22.18 -20.67 9.59
C SER A 199 22.88 -19.70 10.56
N GLY A 200 22.64 -18.40 10.39
CA GLY A 200 23.28 -17.32 11.14
C GLY A 200 24.71 -16.99 10.69
N THR A 201 25.25 -17.61 9.64
CA THR A 201 26.65 -17.37 9.23
C THR A 201 26.84 -16.06 8.49
N TYR A 202 25.91 -15.68 7.60
CA TYR A 202 26.06 -14.51 6.73
C TYR A 202 24.90 -13.52 6.90
N GLY A 203 25.11 -12.46 7.68
CA GLY A 203 24.05 -11.50 8.05
C GLY A 203 23.33 -10.78 6.90
N CYS A 204 23.93 -10.69 5.71
CA CYS A 204 23.29 -10.16 4.49
C CYS A 204 22.87 -11.22 3.47
N GLY A 205 23.05 -12.51 3.77
CA GLY A 205 22.67 -13.61 2.89
C GLY A 205 23.58 -13.85 1.67
N PHE A 206 24.84 -13.44 1.74
CA PHE A 206 25.90 -13.75 0.79
C PHE A 206 27.26 -13.89 1.49
N VAL A 207 28.22 -14.57 0.83
CA VAL A 207 29.60 -14.67 1.33
C VAL A 207 30.37 -13.37 1.06
N PRO A 208 30.92 -12.68 2.08
CA PRO A 208 31.72 -11.46 1.89
C PRO A 208 33.15 -11.76 1.42
N SER A 209 33.90 -10.71 1.09
CA SER A 209 35.35 -10.75 0.86
C SER A 209 36.15 -11.20 2.10
N VAL A 210 37.38 -11.69 1.90
CA VAL A 210 38.32 -12.02 2.99
C VAL A 210 38.71 -10.78 3.79
N LYS A 211 38.74 -9.61 3.12
CA LYS A 211 38.95 -8.30 3.76
C LYS A 211 37.92 -8.03 4.86
N ASP A 212 36.63 -8.23 4.55
CA ASP A 212 35.54 -7.86 5.44
C ASP A 212 35.11 -9.05 6.35
N ASN A 213 35.49 -10.30 6.02
CA ASN A 213 35.49 -11.43 6.97
C ASN A 213 36.69 -12.38 6.75
N PRO A 214 37.78 -12.24 7.51
CA PRO A 214 38.99 -13.05 7.34
C PRO A 214 38.85 -14.56 7.59
N THR A 215 37.73 -15.00 8.18
CA THR A 215 37.54 -16.40 8.61
C THR A 215 36.52 -17.17 7.78
N LYS A 216 35.55 -16.48 7.17
CA LYS A 216 34.45 -17.07 6.39
C LYS A 216 34.19 -16.37 5.05
N GLY A 217 34.93 -15.31 4.74
CA GLY A 217 34.89 -14.66 3.44
C GLY A 217 35.72 -15.38 2.39
N ALA A 218 35.56 -15.01 1.12
CA ALA A 218 36.37 -15.52 0.03
C ALA A 218 36.49 -14.50 -1.12
N ASP A 219 37.73 -14.32 -1.60
CA ASP A 219 38.06 -13.37 -2.67
C ASP A 219 37.97 -14.00 -4.07
N THR A 220 37.80 -15.33 -4.15
CA THR A 220 37.64 -16.09 -5.40
C THR A 220 36.58 -17.17 -5.21
N GLY A 221 35.95 -17.60 -6.30
CA GLY A 221 35.01 -18.73 -6.27
C GLY A 221 34.22 -18.89 -7.57
N ALA A 222 33.17 -19.70 -7.50
CA ALA A 222 32.28 -19.99 -8.62
C ALA A 222 30.86 -19.48 -8.33
N CYS A 223 30.33 -18.62 -9.18
CA CYS A 223 28.95 -18.20 -9.14
C CYS A 223 28.07 -19.18 -9.93
N TRP A 224 27.12 -19.83 -9.26
CA TRP A 224 26.18 -20.77 -9.86
C TRP A 224 24.80 -20.14 -10.05
N GLY A 225 24.23 -20.27 -11.24
CA GLY A 225 22.84 -19.91 -11.52
C GLY A 225 21.89 -21.10 -11.39
N ALA A 226 20.61 -20.84 -11.13
CA ALA A 226 19.60 -21.86 -10.83
C ALA A 226 19.38 -22.90 -11.95
N GLN A 227 19.78 -22.58 -13.19
CA GLN A 227 19.67 -23.45 -14.37
C GLN A 227 20.99 -24.19 -14.71
N GLY A 228 21.98 -24.18 -13.81
CA GLY A 228 23.25 -24.90 -14.03
C GLY A 228 24.37 -24.07 -14.67
N SER A 229 24.15 -22.79 -14.98
CA SER A 229 25.21 -21.89 -15.43
C SER A 229 26.25 -21.68 -14.34
N CYS A 230 27.53 -21.60 -14.70
CA CYS A 230 28.63 -21.33 -13.77
C CYS A 230 29.63 -20.33 -14.36
N GLU A 231 30.08 -19.40 -13.53
CA GLU A 231 31.09 -18.38 -13.85
C GLU A 231 32.12 -18.31 -12.71
N LEU A 232 33.42 -18.39 -13.03
CA LEU A 232 34.47 -18.10 -12.04
C LEU A 232 34.55 -16.59 -11.82
N ILE A 233 34.46 -16.15 -10.57
CA ILE A 233 34.39 -14.74 -10.18
C ILE A 233 35.35 -14.45 -9.03
N SER A 234 35.98 -13.28 -9.04
CA SER A 234 37.01 -12.90 -8.06
C SER A 234 37.12 -11.39 -7.85
N THR A 235 37.83 -11.00 -6.79
CA THR A 235 38.16 -9.60 -6.47
C THR A 235 38.95 -8.88 -7.56
N ALA A 236 39.55 -9.61 -8.50
CA ALA A 236 40.20 -9.05 -9.68
C ALA A 236 39.21 -8.60 -10.78
N THR A 237 37.94 -9.01 -10.69
CA THR A 237 36.88 -8.74 -11.69
C THR A 237 35.72 -7.92 -11.16
N VAL A 238 35.40 -8.06 -9.88
CA VAL A 238 34.33 -7.35 -9.15
C VAL A 238 34.81 -7.07 -7.73
N THR A 239 34.35 -6.00 -7.07
CA THR A 239 34.82 -5.68 -5.71
C THR A 239 34.41 -6.73 -4.66
N THR A 240 33.23 -7.34 -4.82
CA THR A 240 32.58 -8.18 -3.80
C THR A 240 32.01 -9.46 -4.44
N PRO A 241 32.80 -10.55 -4.59
CA PRO A 241 32.43 -11.69 -5.44
C PRO A 241 31.11 -12.39 -5.07
N GLY A 242 30.89 -12.69 -3.78
CA GLY A 242 29.66 -13.36 -3.35
C GLY A 242 28.42 -12.49 -3.49
N ARG A 243 28.54 -11.19 -3.19
CA ARG A 243 27.46 -10.22 -3.41
C ARG A 243 27.15 -10.01 -4.89
N ALA A 244 28.16 -9.87 -5.74
CA ALA A 244 27.96 -9.72 -7.19
C ALA A 244 27.30 -10.97 -7.82
N CYS A 245 27.56 -12.16 -7.25
CA CYS A 245 26.83 -13.36 -7.63
C CYS A 245 25.36 -13.33 -7.20
N LEU A 246 25.05 -12.89 -5.98
CA LEU A 246 23.67 -12.71 -5.50
C LEU A 246 22.90 -11.68 -6.34
N GLU A 247 23.54 -10.57 -6.72
CA GLU A 247 22.98 -9.55 -7.61
C GLU A 247 22.62 -10.11 -9.00
N LYS A 248 23.43 -11.05 -9.53
CA LYS A 248 23.14 -11.85 -10.74
C LYS A 248 22.08 -12.96 -10.52
N GLY A 249 21.49 -13.07 -9.32
CA GLY A 249 20.54 -14.12 -8.96
C GLY A 249 21.16 -15.50 -8.68
N GLY A 250 22.49 -15.59 -8.56
CA GLY A 250 23.22 -16.83 -8.33
C GLY A 250 23.40 -17.20 -6.85
N ILE A 251 24.16 -18.28 -6.61
CA ILE A 251 24.71 -18.69 -5.32
C ILE A 251 26.22 -18.86 -5.49
N PHE A 252 27.01 -18.24 -4.62
CA PHE A 252 28.47 -18.21 -4.73
C PHE A 252 29.12 -19.31 -3.89
N VAL A 253 29.90 -20.17 -4.55
CA VAL A 253 30.70 -21.22 -3.92
C VAL A 253 32.10 -20.67 -3.66
N PRO A 254 32.49 -20.42 -2.39
CA PRO A 254 33.77 -19.81 -2.06
C PRO A 254 34.95 -20.72 -2.39
N ASN A 255 36.05 -20.13 -2.85
CA ASN A 255 37.33 -20.78 -3.16
C ASN A 255 37.28 -21.87 -4.25
N ALA A 256 36.16 -22.03 -4.97
CA ALA A 256 36.07 -22.93 -6.11
C ALA A 256 36.96 -22.45 -7.26
N THR A 257 37.84 -23.32 -7.73
CA THR A 257 38.83 -23.02 -8.79
C THR A 257 38.36 -23.42 -10.19
N THR A 258 37.26 -24.16 -10.32
CA THR A 258 36.69 -24.62 -11.60
C THR A 258 35.16 -24.67 -11.54
N CYS A 259 34.52 -24.52 -12.70
CA CYS A 259 33.12 -24.85 -12.91
C CYS A 259 32.99 -26.36 -13.20
N GLY A 260 32.98 -27.16 -12.13
CA GLY A 260 32.79 -28.62 -12.18
C GLY A 260 31.31 -29.02 -12.20
N THR A 261 30.93 -29.99 -11.38
CA THR A 261 29.51 -30.30 -11.10
C THR A 261 28.96 -29.32 -10.06
N MET A 262 27.71 -28.87 -10.22
CA MET A 262 27.04 -28.04 -9.21
C MET A 262 27.00 -28.78 -7.85
N PRO A 263 27.41 -28.14 -6.74
CA PRO A 263 27.34 -28.75 -5.42
C PRO A 263 25.89 -29.06 -5.01
N SER A 264 25.64 -30.25 -4.48
CA SER A 264 24.29 -30.71 -4.10
C SER A 264 23.67 -29.99 -2.90
N ASN A 265 24.47 -29.21 -2.16
CA ASN A 265 24.01 -28.37 -1.04
C ASN A 265 23.46 -27.01 -1.49
N LEU A 266 23.59 -26.62 -2.76
CA LEU A 266 23.08 -25.32 -3.23
C LEU A 266 21.55 -25.33 -3.26
N ASN A 267 20.93 -24.49 -2.44
CA ASN A 267 19.49 -24.42 -2.31
C ASN A 267 18.90 -23.21 -3.03
N PHE A 268 18.56 -23.39 -4.31
CA PHE A 268 17.86 -22.37 -5.10
C PHE A 268 16.38 -22.20 -4.71
N SER A 269 15.79 -23.09 -3.91
CA SER A 269 14.37 -23.00 -3.51
C SER A 269 14.13 -22.05 -2.32
N THR A 270 15.20 -21.58 -1.64
CA THR A 270 15.10 -20.64 -0.52
C THR A 270 14.80 -19.21 -0.98
N GLN A 271 13.85 -18.54 -0.30
CA GLN A 271 13.60 -17.10 -0.43
C GLN A 271 14.62 -16.30 0.41
N ASN A 272 15.06 -15.15 -0.08
CA ASN A 272 16.10 -14.33 0.55
C ASN A 272 15.80 -12.85 0.29
N GLY A 273 15.06 -12.20 1.20
CA GLY A 273 14.84 -10.76 1.20
C GLY A 273 14.37 -10.18 -0.14
N HIS A 274 15.11 -9.17 -0.59
CA HIS A 274 14.96 -8.47 -1.85
C HIS A 274 15.66 -9.16 -3.01
N TYR A 275 16.23 -10.36 -2.87
CA TYR A 275 17.00 -11.03 -3.93
C TYR A 275 16.35 -12.28 -4.50
N THR A 276 15.51 -13.00 -3.75
CA THR A 276 14.79 -14.18 -4.27
C THR A 276 13.40 -14.27 -3.64
N GLY A 277 12.38 -14.65 -4.41
CA GLY A 277 11.02 -14.79 -3.91
C GLY A 277 10.10 -15.52 -4.89
N ASN A 278 8.89 -15.86 -4.46
CA ASN A 278 7.84 -16.39 -5.34
C ASN A 278 7.23 -15.25 -6.16
N TRP A 279 6.94 -15.50 -7.44
CA TRP A 279 6.11 -14.60 -8.26
C TRP A 279 4.90 -15.34 -8.79
N VAL A 280 3.76 -14.65 -8.81
CA VAL A 280 2.49 -15.08 -9.39
C VAL A 280 2.18 -14.16 -10.56
N ILE A 281 1.75 -14.74 -11.67
CA ILE A 281 1.36 -13.98 -12.86
C ILE A 281 -0.08 -14.35 -13.26
N ASN A 282 -0.99 -13.37 -13.29
CA ASN A 282 -2.29 -13.51 -13.97
C ASN A 282 -2.16 -12.85 -15.36
N ARG A 283 -2.29 -13.63 -16.43
CA ARG A 283 -2.18 -13.14 -17.82
C ARG A 283 -3.44 -12.39 -18.28
N GLU A 284 -3.27 -11.52 -19.27
CA GLU A 284 -4.29 -10.66 -19.88
C GLU A 284 -5.43 -11.45 -20.59
N ASP A 285 -5.23 -12.75 -20.86
CA ASP A 285 -6.20 -13.64 -21.51
C ASP A 285 -7.42 -14.05 -20.64
N GLY A 286 -7.44 -13.60 -19.38
CA GLY A 286 -8.49 -13.89 -18.42
C GLY A 286 -8.45 -15.30 -17.81
N LYS A 287 -7.45 -16.14 -18.14
CA LYS A 287 -7.47 -17.59 -17.86
C LYS A 287 -6.14 -18.19 -17.41
N THR A 288 -5.01 -17.73 -17.94
CA THR A 288 -3.71 -18.32 -17.61
C THR A 288 -3.12 -17.69 -16.37
N THR A 289 -2.71 -18.55 -15.44
CA THR A 289 -1.91 -18.16 -14.27
C THR A 289 -0.67 -19.02 -14.12
N GLU A 290 0.45 -18.35 -13.91
CA GLU A 290 1.80 -18.92 -13.78
C GLU A 290 2.31 -18.65 -12.35
N THR A 291 3.20 -19.50 -11.87
CA THR A 291 3.96 -19.26 -10.63
C THR A 291 5.44 -19.53 -10.90
N GLN A 292 6.28 -18.57 -10.57
CA GLN A 292 7.74 -18.65 -10.66
C GLN A 292 8.25 -18.85 -9.22
N PRO A 293 8.62 -20.08 -8.83
CA PRO A 293 9.18 -20.34 -7.50
C PRO A 293 10.58 -19.70 -7.38
N PRO A 294 11.18 -19.61 -6.18
CA PRO A 294 12.49 -18.97 -5.98
C PRO A 294 13.64 -19.67 -6.73
N SER A 295 13.41 -20.92 -7.16
CA SER A 295 14.30 -21.73 -7.98
C SER A 295 14.21 -21.43 -9.48
N ASP A 296 13.24 -20.64 -9.94
CA ASP A 296 13.22 -20.09 -11.29
C ASP A 296 14.23 -18.94 -11.39
N ALA A 297 15.13 -18.97 -12.37
CA ALA A 297 16.12 -17.91 -12.57
C ALA A 297 15.47 -16.53 -12.77
N ARG A 298 14.25 -16.46 -13.31
CA ARG A 298 13.50 -15.21 -13.52
C ARG A 298 13.04 -14.58 -12.21
N ALA A 299 12.96 -15.36 -11.12
CA ALA A 299 12.49 -14.91 -9.81
C ALA A 299 13.62 -14.37 -8.90
N ARG A 300 14.85 -14.32 -9.41
CA ARG A 300 16.08 -14.02 -8.66
C ARG A 300 16.77 -12.76 -9.19
N GLY A 301 17.37 -11.98 -8.29
CA GLY A 301 17.92 -10.64 -8.56
C GLY A 301 17.20 -9.56 -7.74
N PHE A 302 17.73 -8.35 -7.68
CA PHE A 302 17.24 -7.29 -6.78
C PHE A 302 15.79 -6.86 -7.09
N LYS A 303 14.92 -6.88 -6.08
CA LYS A 303 13.45 -6.83 -6.18
C LYS A 303 12.95 -5.54 -6.84
N THR A 304 13.44 -4.37 -6.44
CA THR A 304 13.10 -3.08 -7.06
C THR A 304 13.37 -3.07 -8.57
N GLN A 305 14.48 -3.68 -9.00
CA GLN A 305 14.84 -3.79 -10.41
C GLN A 305 13.99 -4.84 -11.14
N GLN A 306 13.63 -5.96 -10.50
CA GLN A 306 12.66 -6.91 -11.07
C GLN A 306 11.29 -6.25 -11.29
N GLU A 307 10.78 -5.52 -10.30
CA GLU A 307 9.48 -4.84 -10.32
C GLU A 307 9.41 -3.83 -11.48
N VAL A 308 10.42 -2.96 -11.62
CA VAL A 308 10.48 -1.99 -12.72
C VAL A 308 10.72 -2.65 -14.08
N THR A 309 11.55 -3.70 -14.16
CA THR A 309 11.76 -4.42 -15.44
C THR A 309 10.47 -5.03 -15.95
N ARG A 310 9.67 -5.65 -15.07
CA ARG A 310 8.36 -6.22 -15.39
C ARG A 310 7.34 -5.13 -15.75
N ALA A 311 7.36 -3.99 -15.05
CA ALA A 311 6.55 -2.82 -15.37
C ALA A 311 6.84 -2.25 -16.77
N VAL A 312 8.10 -1.99 -17.10
CA VAL A 312 8.54 -1.54 -18.43
C VAL A 312 8.14 -2.56 -19.51
N ALA A 313 8.37 -3.85 -19.24
CA ALA A 313 8.01 -4.92 -20.17
C ALA A 313 6.51 -5.06 -20.39
N TRP A 314 5.66 -4.66 -19.42
CA TRP A 314 4.21 -4.59 -19.60
C TRP A 314 3.78 -3.32 -20.34
N ILE A 315 4.30 -2.13 -19.97
CA ILE A 315 3.99 -0.86 -20.65
C ILE A 315 4.33 -0.95 -22.14
N ASN A 316 5.51 -1.46 -22.49
CA ASN A 316 5.94 -1.56 -23.89
C ASN A 316 5.17 -2.61 -24.73
N ARG A 317 4.31 -3.45 -24.12
CA ARG A 317 3.35 -4.31 -24.85
C ARG A 317 2.02 -3.64 -25.13
N GLN A 318 1.69 -2.54 -24.46
CA GLN A 318 0.41 -1.85 -24.67
C GLN A 318 0.39 -1.26 -26.07
N SER A 319 -0.67 -1.56 -26.82
CA SER A 319 -0.81 -1.20 -28.24
C SER A 319 -2.23 -0.74 -28.56
N GLY A 320 -2.34 0.14 -29.54
CA GLY A 320 -3.61 0.76 -29.95
C GLY A 320 -4.00 1.99 -29.11
N ASP A 321 -5.25 2.42 -29.28
CA ASP A 321 -5.80 3.66 -28.72
C ASP A 321 -6.44 3.49 -27.34
N ASN A 322 -6.44 2.27 -26.78
CA ASN A 322 -7.01 2.00 -25.46
C ASN A 322 -6.12 2.61 -24.36
N PRO A 323 -6.71 3.34 -23.39
CA PRO A 323 -5.97 3.82 -22.24
C PRO A 323 -5.59 2.66 -21.32
N TRP A 324 -4.60 2.86 -20.45
CA TRP A 324 -4.17 1.84 -19.51
C TRP A 324 -3.80 2.40 -18.13
N MET A 325 -3.91 1.55 -17.10
CA MET A 325 -3.50 1.84 -15.73
C MET A 325 -2.49 0.81 -15.25
N LEU A 326 -1.32 1.28 -14.80
CA LEU A 326 -0.37 0.49 -14.04
C LEU A 326 -0.41 0.91 -12.56
N SER A 327 -0.74 -0.03 -11.69
CA SER A 327 -0.37 0.02 -10.28
C SER A 327 1.00 -0.65 -10.11
N LEU A 328 2.02 0.12 -9.74
CA LEU A 328 3.38 -0.39 -9.47
C LEU A 328 3.67 -0.25 -7.98
N GLY A 329 3.81 -1.38 -7.29
CA GLY A 329 4.20 -1.42 -5.89
C GLY A 329 5.65 -1.82 -5.76
N LEU A 330 6.47 -0.98 -5.14
CA LEU A 330 7.88 -1.28 -4.89
C LEU A 330 8.02 -1.69 -3.42
N ALA A 331 8.56 -2.88 -3.11
CA ALA A 331 8.74 -3.33 -1.72
C ALA A 331 9.94 -2.71 -1.01
N ALA A 332 10.84 -2.04 -1.71
CA ALA A 332 11.81 -1.18 -1.04
C ALA A 332 11.06 0.01 -0.39
N ILE A 333 11.34 0.39 0.86
CA ILE A 333 12.48 0.01 1.72
C ILE A 333 12.14 -0.99 2.84
N HIS A 334 11.05 -1.76 2.72
CA HIS A 334 10.56 -2.65 3.77
C HIS A 334 11.62 -3.66 4.24
N GLU A 335 11.59 -3.94 5.54
CA GLU A 335 12.45 -4.91 6.19
C GLU A 335 12.28 -6.33 5.58
N PRO A 336 13.34 -7.15 5.50
CA PRO A 336 14.72 -6.82 5.91
C PRO A 336 15.41 -5.85 4.94
N VAL A 337 16.01 -4.78 5.47
CA VAL A 337 16.86 -3.89 4.66
C VAL A 337 18.12 -4.60 4.18
N GLN A 338 18.51 -4.40 2.92
CA GLN A 338 19.67 -5.06 2.32
C GLN A 338 20.51 -4.08 1.50
N GLN A 339 21.80 -4.40 1.36
CA GLN A 339 22.72 -3.65 0.50
C GLN A 339 22.14 -3.58 -0.93
N SER A 340 21.99 -2.36 -1.47
CA SER A 340 21.44 -2.16 -2.81
C SER A 340 22.54 -2.21 -3.88
N PRO A 341 22.29 -2.77 -5.08
CA PRO A 341 23.27 -2.88 -6.15
C PRO A 341 24.01 -1.57 -6.44
N LYS A 342 25.35 -1.61 -6.52
CA LYS A 342 26.18 -0.39 -6.64
C LYS A 342 25.79 0.54 -7.81
N PRO A 343 25.33 0.06 -8.99
CA PRO A 343 24.88 0.95 -10.06
C PRO A 343 23.60 1.76 -9.74
N LEU A 344 22.81 1.35 -8.76
CA LEU A 344 21.53 1.95 -8.40
C LEU A 344 21.64 3.02 -7.28
N VAL A 345 22.80 3.15 -6.65
CA VAL A 345 23.06 4.09 -5.56
C VAL A 345 23.99 5.22 -6.00
N SER A 346 24.03 6.30 -5.22
CA SER A 346 24.85 7.48 -5.49
C SER A 346 26.33 7.14 -5.77
N ALA A 347 26.95 7.93 -6.65
CA ALA A 347 28.32 7.66 -7.14
C ALA A 347 29.33 7.51 -6.00
N GLY A 348 29.21 8.32 -4.93
CA GLY A 348 30.07 8.29 -3.75
C GLY A 348 29.82 7.14 -2.76
N ALA A 349 28.72 6.37 -2.88
CA ALA A 349 28.48 5.22 -2.01
C ALA A 349 29.57 4.15 -2.17
N PRO A 350 30.14 3.57 -1.10
CA PRO A 350 31.22 2.61 -1.21
C PRO A 350 30.77 1.30 -1.87
N ALA A 351 31.58 0.77 -2.78
CA ALA A 351 31.47 -0.63 -3.22
C ALA A 351 32.13 -1.52 -2.16
N THR A 352 31.33 -2.10 -1.26
CA THR A 352 31.80 -2.90 -0.12
C THR A 352 30.77 -3.95 0.25
N ASP A 353 31.23 -5.06 0.84
CA ASP A 353 30.38 -6.05 1.49
C ASP A 353 30.33 -5.89 3.02
N ALA A 354 31.08 -4.95 3.61
CA ALA A 354 31.20 -4.74 5.06
C ALA A 354 29.89 -4.41 5.80
N TYR A 355 28.84 -3.93 5.12
CA TYR A 355 27.60 -3.59 5.81
C TYR A 355 26.94 -4.85 6.39
N ASN A 356 26.50 -4.77 7.64
CA ASN A 356 25.78 -5.84 8.31
C ASN A 356 24.27 -5.57 8.29
N CYS A 357 23.52 -6.35 7.51
CA CYS A 357 22.08 -6.15 7.28
C CYS A 357 21.20 -6.42 8.53
N ILE A 358 21.75 -7.08 9.56
CA ILE A 358 21.08 -7.27 10.85
C ILE A 358 21.57 -6.30 11.94
N ASP A 359 22.55 -5.43 11.66
CA ASP A 359 23.02 -4.41 12.60
C ASP A 359 22.10 -3.18 12.56
N GLN A 360 21.41 -2.95 13.68
CA GLN A 360 20.45 -1.85 13.84
C GLN A 360 21.08 -0.47 13.61
N THR A 361 22.37 -0.29 13.88
CA THR A 361 23.07 0.99 13.66
C THR A 361 23.30 1.28 12.18
N GLN A 362 23.33 0.24 11.33
CA GLN A 362 23.60 0.35 9.90
C GLN A 362 22.33 0.36 9.05
N LYS A 363 21.19 -0.09 9.61
CA LYS A 363 19.90 -0.17 8.89
C LYS A 363 19.49 1.15 8.24
N ARG A 364 19.69 2.30 8.91
CA ARG A 364 19.38 3.61 8.33
C ARG A 364 20.15 3.89 7.04
N GLN A 365 21.43 3.52 6.97
CA GLN A 365 22.22 3.73 5.75
C GLN A 365 21.87 2.74 4.64
N LEU A 366 21.48 1.50 4.99
CA LEU A 366 20.94 0.54 4.04
C LEU A 366 19.59 1.02 3.47
N ALA A 367 18.71 1.55 4.31
CA ALA A 367 17.47 2.20 3.89
C ALA A 367 17.75 3.39 2.95
N THR A 368 18.71 4.26 3.26
CA THR A 368 19.15 5.34 2.37
C THR A 368 19.58 4.81 1.00
N GLN A 369 20.40 3.75 0.94
CA GLN A 369 20.76 3.09 -0.33
C GLN A 369 19.55 2.55 -1.09
N MET A 370 18.58 1.95 -0.39
CA MET A 370 17.36 1.42 -1.01
C MET A 370 16.45 2.54 -1.54
N VAL A 371 16.38 3.70 -0.89
CA VAL A 371 15.67 4.89 -1.42
C VAL A 371 16.37 5.43 -2.69
N GLU A 372 17.70 5.46 -2.74
CA GLU A 372 18.43 5.83 -3.97
C GLU A 372 18.17 4.84 -5.10
N ALA A 373 18.10 3.54 -4.79
CA ALA A 373 17.77 2.52 -5.79
C ALA A 373 16.33 2.62 -6.32
N ILE A 374 15.36 3.01 -5.48
CA ILE A 374 14.01 3.37 -5.93
C ILE A 374 14.06 4.54 -6.90
N ASP A 375 14.80 5.61 -6.59
CA ASP A 375 14.90 6.79 -7.46
C ASP A 375 15.49 6.45 -8.83
N HIS A 376 16.59 5.70 -8.85
CA HIS A 376 17.24 5.25 -10.09
C HIS A 376 16.27 4.44 -10.96
N GLU A 377 15.59 3.46 -10.38
CA GLU A 377 14.64 2.60 -11.09
C GLU A 377 13.36 3.37 -11.49
N VAL A 378 12.92 4.38 -10.75
CA VAL A 378 11.84 5.31 -11.18
C VAL A 378 12.26 6.16 -12.38
N GLY A 379 13.50 6.66 -12.41
CA GLY A 379 14.06 7.34 -13.59
C GLY A 379 14.11 6.40 -14.80
N ARG A 380 14.61 5.18 -14.61
CA ARG A 380 14.68 4.13 -15.64
C ARG A 380 13.29 3.76 -16.18
N LEU A 381 12.30 3.60 -15.30
CA LEU A 381 10.90 3.35 -15.68
C LEU A 381 10.39 4.41 -16.67
N LEU A 382 10.57 5.69 -16.36
CA LEU A 382 10.07 6.77 -17.22
C LEU A 382 10.81 6.85 -18.56
N VAL A 383 12.11 6.55 -18.59
CA VAL A 383 12.90 6.54 -19.84
C VAL A 383 12.55 5.34 -20.72
N GLU A 384 12.54 4.12 -20.17
CA GLU A 384 12.23 2.91 -20.95
C GLU A 384 10.74 2.80 -21.32
N ALA A 385 9.84 3.47 -20.57
CA ALA A 385 8.44 3.69 -20.95
C ALA A 385 8.24 4.85 -21.96
N LYS A 386 9.32 5.50 -22.41
CA LYS A 386 9.32 6.59 -23.42
C LYS A 386 8.56 7.85 -22.97
N LEU A 387 8.51 8.11 -21.66
CA LEU A 387 7.89 9.29 -21.05
C LEU A 387 8.91 10.40 -20.72
N ALA A 388 10.19 10.04 -20.61
CA ALA A 388 11.31 10.94 -20.32
C ALA A 388 12.56 10.56 -21.13
N THR A 389 13.59 11.40 -21.09
CA THR A 389 14.95 11.07 -21.53
C THR A 389 15.95 11.48 -20.45
N TYR A 390 17.15 10.90 -20.45
CA TYR A 390 18.28 11.52 -19.73
C TYR A 390 18.95 12.59 -20.59
N ASN A 391 19.35 13.69 -19.95
CA ASN A 391 20.24 14.69 -20.53
C ASN A 391 21.69 14.19 -20.50
N SER A 392 22.59 14.88 -21.20
CA SER A 392 24.03 14.54 -21.23
C SER A 392 24.74 14.68 -19.87
N ASP A 393 24.13 15.38 -18.91
CA ASP A 393 24.61 15.52 -17.53
C ASP A 393 24.01 14.47 -16.57
N GLY A 394 23.21 13.53 -17.08
CA GLY A 394 22.51 12.51 -16.30
C GLY A 394 21.21 12.97 -15.63
N SER A 395 20.81 14.25 -15.78
CA SER A 395 19.53 14.73 -15.23
C SER A 395 18.33 14.21 -16.05
N LEU A 396 17.21 13.92 -15.38
CA LEU A 396 15.99 13.45 -16.03
C LEU A 396 15.23 14.59 -16.70
N ASN A 397 15.19 14.57 -18.04
CA ASN A 397 14.34 15.42 -18.85
C ASN A 397 12.93 14.81 -18.96
N TYR A 398 12.06 15.18 -18.02
CA TYR A 398 10.66 14.77 -17.99
C TYR A 398 9.72 15.95 -18.30
N GLN A 399 8.90 15.78 -19.34
CA GLN A 399 7.99 16.82 -19.86
C GLN A 399 6.55 16.25 -19.94
N PRO A 400 5.84 16.13 -18.80
CA PRO A 400 4.53 15.47 -18.71
C PRO A 400 3.46 16.11 -19.60
N GLU A 401 3.57 17.38 -19.95
CA GLU A 401 2.70 18.08 -20.88
C GLU A 401 2.81 17.61 -22.33
N LYS A 402 3.85 16.83 -22.66
CA LYS A 402 4.06 16.18 -23.95
C LYS A 402 3.73 14.69 -23.94
N THR A 403 3.37 14.12 -22.79
CA THR A 403 2.90 12.74 -22.66
C THR A 403 1.38 12.70 -22.57
N ASN A 404 0.78 11.52 -22.78
CA ASN A 404 -0.61 11.28 -22.44
C ASN A 404 -0.73 10.42 -21.17
N THR A 405 0.12 10.69 -20.16
CA THR A 405 0.24 9.84 -18.97
C THR A 405 0.30 10.68 -17.70
N TYR A 406 -0.54 10.35 -16.72
CA TYR A 406 -0.37 10.83 -15.35
C TYR A 406 0.55 9.88 -14.57
N VAL A 407 1.55 10.44 -13.90
CA VAL A 407 2.47 9.73 -13.01
C VAL A 407 2.22 10.19 -11.59
N ILE A 408 1.85 9.24 -10.73
CA ILE A 408 1.61 9.41 -9.31
C ILE A 408 2.77 8.70 -8.58
N PHE A 409 3.39 9.39 -7.62
CA PHE A 409 4.39 8.80 -6.73
C PHE A 409 3.99 9.05 -5.26
N THR A 410 3.96 7.99 -4.47
CA THR A 410 3.58 8.01 -3.05
C THR A 410 4.20 6.81 -2.31
N SER A 411 4.14 6.83 -0.98
CA SER A 411 4.35 5.65 -0.11
C SER A 411 3.01 5.18 0.46
N ASP A 412 2.92 3.94 0.97
CA ASP A 412 1.72 3.40 1.59
C ASP A 412 1.59 3.65 3.10
N ASN A 413 2.69 3.90 3.80
CA ASN A 413 2.69 4.34 5.19
C ASN A 413 3.93 5.19 5.50
N GLY A 414 3.98 5.71 6.72
CA GLY A 414 5.16 6.34 7.30
C GLY A 414 6.39 5.43 7.32
N THR A 415 7.53 5.99 7.68
CA THR A 415 8.80 5.25 7.73
C THR A 415 8.79 4.22 8.86
N TRP A 416 9.48 3.08 8.69
CA TRP A 416 9.71 2.11 9.75
C TRP A 416 10.81 2.57 10.72
N THR A 417 10.53 2.46 12.03
CA THR A 417 11.37 2.76 13.21
C THR A 417 12.83 3.20 12.94
N THR A 418 13.71 2.25 12.66
CA THR A 418 15.17 2.41 12.50
C THR A 418 15.56 3.37 11.38
N SER A 419 14.71 3.46 10.36
CA SER A 419 14.91 4.27 9.16
C SER A 419 14.31 5.68 9.27
N VAL A 420 13.53 5.97 10.33
CA VAL A 420 12.93 7.29 10.58
C VAL A 420 14.03 8.33 10.74
N ARG A 421 13.89 9.45 10.03
CA ARG A 421 14.86 10.55 10.05
C ARG A 421 14.38 11.72 10.91
N THR A 422 15.33 12.44 11.51
CA THR A 422 15.03 13.62 12.32
C THR A 422 14.36 14.73 11.46
N PRO A 423 13.48 15.56 12.05
CA PRO A 423 13.04 15.54 13.44
C PRO A 423 11.93 14.51 13.76
N PHE A 424 11.57 13.60 12.86
CA PHE A 424 10.41 12.72 13.08
C PHE A 424 10.62 11.74 14.23
N ASP A 425 9.51 11.28 14.81
CA ASP A 425 9.48 10.45 16.01
C ASP A 425 9.46 8.96 15.64
N ALA A 426 10.54 8.25 15.96
CA ALA A 426 10.74 6.84 15.63
C ALA A 426 9.87 5.89 16.49
N GLU A 427 9.48 6.30 17.69
CA GLU A 427 8.60 5.51 18.58
C GLU A 427 7.13 5.61 18.15
N ARG A 428 6.81 6.61 17.31
CA ARG A 428 5.47 6.94 16.82
C ARG A 428 5.35 6.77 15.30
N ALA A 429 6.07 5.78 14.77
CA ALA A 429 6.29 5.51 13.35
C ALA A 429 5.23 4.58 12.72
N LYS A 430 5.54 3.91 11.60
CA LYS A 430 4.66 2.91 10.95
C LYS A 430 4.05 1.94 11.97
N GLY A 431 2.79 1.58 11.76
CA GLY A 431 1.98 0.78 12.70
C GLY A 431 1.19 1.61 13.70
N THR A 432 1.36 2.94 13.73
CA THR A 432 0.66 3.84 14.67
C THR A 432 -0.08 4.97 13.95
N ALA A 433 -1.20 5.45 14.52
CA ALA A 433 -1.95 6.57 13.96
C ALA A 433 -1.27 7.95 14.12
N TYR A 434 -0.04 8.01 14.64
CA TYR A 434 0.72 9.25 14.84
C TYR A 434 1.27 9.83 13.54
N GLN A 435 1.79 11.05 13.59
CA GLN A 435 2.14 11.84 12.42
C GLN A 435 3.35 11.26 11.69
N THR A 436 4.32 10.62 12.36
CA THR A 436 5.38 9.86 11.66
C THR A 436 4.82 8.63 10.95
N GLY A 437 3.88 7.89 11.57
CA GLY A 437 3.31 6.66 11.01
C GLY A 437 2.39 6.82 9.80
N VAL A 438 1.83 8.02 9.56
CA VAL A 438 0.81 8.24 8.50
C VAL A 438 1.13 9.36 7.53
N TRP A 439 2.20 10.14 7.73
CA TRP A 439 2.54 11.26 6.84
C TRP A 439 3.47 10.82 5.72
N VAL A 440 2.90 10.77 4.52
CA VAL A 440 3.53 10.22 3.32
C VAL A 440 3.77 11.31 2.27
N PRO A 441 4.77 11.16 1.39
CA PRO A 441 4.88 11.99 0.20
C PRO A 441 3.70 11.71 -0.74
N LEU A 442 3.28 12.72 -1.51
CA LEU A 442 2.47 12.49 -2.71
C LEU A 442 2.85 13.52 -3.78
N ILE A 443 3.19 13.02 -4.96
CA ILE A 443 3.53 13.79 -6.15
C ILE A 443 2.59 13.35 -7.26
N ILE A 444 2.01 14.30 -7.99
CA ILE A 444 1.25 14.01 -9.21
C ILE A 444 1.72 14.91 -10.35
N ALA A 445 2.22 14.30 -11.43
CA ALA A 445 2.59 14.94 -12.69
C ALA A 445 1.72 14.39 -13.83
N GLY A 446 1.49 15.18 -14.87
CA GLY A 446 0.71 14.76 -16.05
C GLY A 446 0.21 15.93 -16.90
N PRO A 447 -0.38 15.66 -18.07
CA PRO A 447 -0.58 16.67 -19.12
C PRO A 447 -1.49 17.84 -18.77
N GLY A 448 -2.43 17.68 -17.83
CA GLY A 448 -3.33 18.75 -17.42
C GLY A 448 -2.75 19.74 -16.40
N VAL A 449 -1.60 19.44 -15.76
CA VAL A 449 -1.09 20.20 -14.59
C VAL A 449 -0.87 21.67 -14.93
N LYS A 450 -1.40 22.57 -14.07
CA LYS A 450 -1.20 24.02 -14.18
C LYS A 450 -0.26 24.53 -13.10
N ALA A 451 0.70 25.36 -13.51
CA ALA A 451 1.81 25.86 -12.71
C ALA A 451 2.56 24.72 -11.98
N PRO A 452 3.33 23.89 -12.73
CA PRO A 452 4.10 22.79 -12.14
C PRO A 452 5.20 23.28 -11.18
N GLY A 453 5.69 22.37 -10.33
CA GLY A 453 6.74 22.61 -9.33
C GLY A 453 6.24 23.19 -8.00
N ARG A 454 4.96 23.56 -7.92
CA ARG A 454 4.32 24.10 -6.72
C ARG A 454 3.87 23.02 -5.71
N GLU A 455 3.45 23.49 -4.54
CA GLU A 455 2.91 22.66 -3.48
C GLU A 455 1.41 22.88 -3.26
N VAL A 456 0.74 21.87 -2.70
CA VAL A 456 -0.62 21.92 -2.15
C VAL A 456 -0.53 21.65 -0.65
N ASN A 457 -0.81 22.69 0.14
CA ASN A 457 -0.75 22.67 1.61
C ASN A 457 -2.07 22.26 2.28
N HIS A 458 -3.06 21.85 1.48
CA HIS A 458 -4.35 21.37 1.94
C HIS A 458 -4.27 19.87 2.26
N MET A 459 -5.06 19.43 3.26
CA MET A 459 -5.13 18.01 3.59
C MET A 459 -5.66 17.21 2.40
N VAL A 460 -5.04 16.06 2.16
CA VAL A 460 -5.49 15.00 1.27
C VAL A 460 -5.22 13.65 1.93
N ASN A 461 -5.86 12.59 1.47
CA ASN A 461 -5.66 11.23 1.93
C ASN A 461 -5.34 10.35 0.72
N LEU A 462 -4.57 9.27 0.86
CA LEU A 462 -4.33 8.35 -0.25
C LEU A 462 -5.59 7.63 -0.74
N THR A 463 -6.61 7.51 0.11
CA THR A 463 -7.96 7.13 -0.33
C THR A 463 -8.50 8.04 -1.45
N ASP A 464 -8.08 9.31 -1.52
CA ASP A 464 -8.48 10.28 -2.56
C ASP A 464 -7.96 9.89 -3.97
N LEU A 465 -6.92 9.05 -4.07
CA LEU A 465 -6.42 8.55 -5.34
C LEU A 465 -7.47 7.75 -6.11
N TYR A 466 -8.37 7.04 -5.42
CA TYR A 466 -9.49 6.33 -6.05
C TYR A 466 -10.37 7.26 -6.90
N THR A 467 -10.76 8.40 -6.33
CA THR A 467 -11.51 9.42 -7.07
C THR A 467 -10.65 10.03 -8.17
N PHE A 468 -9.37 10.31 -7.90
CA PHE A 468 -8.46 10.87 -8.90
C PHE A 468 -8.30 9.99 -10.15
N PHE A 469 -8.18 8.68 -10.00
CA PHE A 469 -8.11 7.76 -11.13
C PHE A 469 -9.38 7.81 -11.99
N GLY A 470 -10.56 7.93 -11.37
CA GLY A 470 -11.81 8.21 -12.08
C GLY A 470 -11.83 9.58 -12.76
N GLU A 471 -11.31 10.63 -12.11
CA GLU A 471 -11.18 11.97 -12.69
C GLU A 471 -10.28 12.00 -13.94
N VAL A 472 -9.20 11.20 -13.96
CA VAL A 472 -8.34 11.03 -15.14
C VAL A 472 -9.10 10.32 -16.28
N ALA A 473 -9.91 9.32 -15.96
CA ALA A 473 -10.68 8.52 -16.92
C ALA A 473 -12.01 9.13 -17.38
N ASP A 474 -12.35 10.36 -16.95
CA ASP A 474 -13.66 10.99 -17.19
C ASP A 474 -14.83 10.12 -16.64
N ILE A 475 -14.68 9.60 -15.42
CA ILE A 475 -15.70 8.85 -14.66
C ILE A 475 -15.96 9.53 -13.31
N ASP A 476 -17.21 9.89 -13.04
CA ASP A 476 -17.63 10.27 -11.68
C ASP A 476 -17.85 9.01 -10.84
N VAL A 477 -16.85 8.65 -10.03
CA VAL A 477 -16.92 7.45 -9.17
C VAL A 477 -18.10 7.48 -8.19
N ARG A 478 -18.59 8.67 -7.78
CA ARG A 478 -19.76 8.79 -6.90
C ARG A 478 -21.09 8.50 -7.61
N GLN A 479 -21.09 8.42 -8.94
CA GLN A 479 -22.21 7.95 -9.77
C GLN A 479 -22.05 6.48 -10.15
N ALA A 480 -20.81 6.03 -10.39
CA ALA A 480 -20.50 4.64 -10.74
C ALA A 480 -20.63 3.66 -9.57
N VAL A 481 -20.45 4.12 -8.32
CA VAL A 481 -20.52 3.30 -7.10
C VAL A 481 -21.89 3.44 -6.42
N PRO A 482 -22.57 2.35 -6.03
CA PRO A 482 -23.84 2.42 -5.32
C PRO A 482 -23.74 3.15 -3.97
N LYS A 483 -24.79 3.90 -3.60
CA LYS A 483 -24.82 4.68 -2.35
C LYS A 483 -24.68 3.85 -1.07
N THR A 484 -24.95 2.54 -1.10
CA THR A 484 -24.70 1.64 0.03
C THR A 484 -23.20 1.46 0.30
N ARG A 485 -22.37 1.56 -0.74
CA ARG A 485 -20.89 1.62 -0.68
C ARG A 485 -20.43 3.07 -0.52
N GLN A 486 -20.63 3.62 0.68
CA GLN A 486 -20.13 4.95 1.05
C GLN A 486 -18.63 5.09 0.72
N LEU A 487 -18.27 6.09 -0.09
CA LEU A 487 -16.89 6.44 -0.47
C LEU A 487 -16.37 7.59 0.39
N ASP A 488 -15.19 7.44 0.98
CA ASP A 488 -14.49 8.47 1.78
C ASP A 488 -13.46 9.27 0.98
N SER A 489 -13.13 8.80 -0.23
CA SER A 489 -12.29 9.49 -1.20
C SER A 489 -12.88 10.83 -1.65
N GLU A 490 -12.02 11.81 -1.92
CA GLU A 490 -12.35 13.14 -2.43
C GLU A 490 -11.57 13.48 -3.71
N LYS A 491 -11.96 14.56 -4.38
CA LYS A 491 -11.37 15.00 -5.66
C LYS A 491 -9.95 15.57 -5.49
N LEU A 492 -9.03 15.18 -6.39
CA LEU A 492 -7.67 15.74 -6.45
C LEU A 492 -7.41 16.57 -7.71
N MET A 493 -8.01 16.22 -8.86
CA MET A 493 -7.84 16.93 -10.12
C MET A 493 -8.06 18.46 -10.02
N PRO A 494 -9.01 18.98 -9.22
CA PRO A 494 -9.17 20.42 -9.05
C PRO A 494 -7.93 21.15 -8.48
N TYR A 495 -7.09 20.46 -7.70
CA TYR A 495 -5.83 21.03 -7.21
C TYR A 495 -4.73 21.06 -8.28
N LEU A 496 -4.78 20.17 -9.28
CA LEU A 496 -3.85 20.16 -10.42
C LEU A 496 -4.19 21.27 -11.42
N LEU A 497 -5.48 21.47 -11.68
CA LEU A 497 -5.99 22.42 -12.69
C LEU A 497 -6.06 23.87 -12.18
N ASN A 498 -6.22 24.10 -10.88
CA ASN A 498 -6.34 25.44 -10.29
C ASN A 498 -5.36 25.63 -9.10
N PRO A 499 -4.25 26.37 -9.28
CA PRO A 499 -3.29 26.68 -8.21
C PRO A 499 -3.87 27.44 -7.00
N LYS A 500 -5.05 28.07 -7.15
CA LYS A 500 -5.76 28.80 -6.07
C LYS A 500 -6.95 28.00 -5.51
N LYS A 501 -7.02 26.70 -5.78
CA LYS A 501 -8.11 25.84 -5.29
C LYS A 501 -8.07 25.72 -3.77
N ALA A 502 -9.11 26.26 -3.12
CA ALA A 502 -9.30 26.11 -1.67
C ALA A 502 -9.47 24.64 -1.25
N ALA A 503 -9.17 24.37 0.02
CA ALA A 503 -9.26 23.04 0.62
C ALA A 503 -10.62 22.36 0.36
N ILE A 504 -10.57 21.14 -0.17
CA ILE A 504 -11.72 20.25 -0.37
C ILE A 504 -11.95 19.45 0.92
N ARG A 505 -10.89 18.80 1.42
CA ARG A 505 -10.90 18.01 2.65
C ARG A 505 -10.62 18.90 3.87
N HIS A 506 -11.59 19.01 4.77
CA HIS A 506 -11.47 19.75 6.03
C HIS A 506 -11.20 18.86 7.26
N THR A 507 -11.16 17.54 7.08
CA THR A 507 -10.82 16.58 8.13
C THR A 507 -10.12 15.38 7.49
N ASN A 508 -9.04 14.93 8.11
CA ASN A 508 -8.32 13.73 7.71
C ASN A 508 -8.51 12.64 8.77
N PHE A 509 -8.54 11.39 8.34
CA PHE A 509 -8.82 10.22 9.15
C PHE A 509 -7.83 9.11 8.79
N THR A 510 -7.45 8.31 9.78
CA THR A 510 -6.57 7.15 9.64
C THR A 510 -6.89 6.14 10.74
N LEU A 511 -6.73 4.86 10.45
CA LEU A 511 -7.05 3.76 11.38
C LEU A 511 -6.12 2.58 11.12
N GLN A 512 -5.57 2.05 12.21
CA GLN A 512 -4.98 0.73 12.34
C GLN A 512 -5.82 -0.07 13.33
N GLY A 513 -5.99 -1.37 13.11
CA GLY A 513 -6.58 -2.27 14.08
C GLY A 513 -6.03 -3.69 13.97
N ASN A 514 -6.65 -4.62 14.69
CA ASN A 514 -6.38 -6.06 14.54
C ASN A 514 -7.26 -6.66 13.44
N ASN A 515 -6.66 -7.49 12.59
CA ASN A 515 -7.40 -8.28 11.62
C ASN A 515 -8.20 -9.41 12.29
N ILE A 516 -9.24 -9.87 11.59
CA ILE A 516 -10.12 -10.95 12.01
C ILE A 516 -9.39 -12.28 11.82
N ARG A 517 -9.42 -13.12 12.86
CA ARG A 517 -8.84 -14.48 12.88
C ARG A 517 -9.90 -15.44 13.42
N ALA A 518 -9.81 -16.71 13.06
CA ALA A 518 -10.74 -17.72 13.55
C ALA A 518 -10.75 -17.80 15.08
N SER A 519 -11.87 -18.22 15.65
CA SER A 519 -12.05 -18.37 17.10
C SER A 519 -10.99 -19.29 17.73
N SER A 520 -10.54 -20.29 16.97
CA SER A 520 -9.51 -21.29 17.28
C SER A 520 -8.05 -20.81 17.10
N THR A 521 -7.81 -19.67 16.44
CA THR A 521 -6.46 -19.20 16.13
C THR A 521 -5.77 -18.61 17.35
N VAL A 522 -4.73 -19.30 17.84
CA VAL A 522 -3.79 -18.74 18.83
C VAL A 522 -2.88 -17.73 18.15
N SER A 523 -2.87 -16.50 18.64
CA SER A 523 -1.96 -15.45 18.20
C SER A 523 -0.87 -15.26 19.25
N HIS A 524 0.39 -15.25 18.82
CA HIS A 524 1.52 -14.97 19.70
C HIS A 524 1.97 -13.51 19.54
N PRO A 525 2.38 -12.84 20.63
CA PRO A 525 2.81 -11.46 20.57
C PRO A 525 4.26 -11.32 20.07
N CYS A 526 4.46 -10.33 19.22
CA CYS A 526 5.77 -9.76 18.91
C CYS A 526 5.88 -8.39 19.59
N LEU A 527 6.92 -8.19 20.40
CA LEU A 527 7.23 -6.91 21.01
C LEU A 527 8.21 -6.16 20.12
N ILE A 528 7.93 -4.90 19.76
CA ILE A 528 8.85 -3.99 19.06
C ILE A 528 9.33 -2.92 20.05
N PRO A 529 10.52 -3.08 20.67
CA PRO A 529 11.00 -2.14 21.69
C PRO A 529 11.13 -0.71 21.16
N GLY A 530 11.54 -0.54 19.90
CA GLY A 530 11.69 0.76 19.23
C GLY A 530 10.39 1.50 18.91
N LEU A 531 9.22 0.88 19.12
CA LEU A 531 7.89 1.53 19.09
C LEU A 531 7.25 1.64 20.48
N ASN A 532 7.90 1.09 21.51
CA ASN A 532 7.26 0.79 22.79
C ASN A 532 5.91 0.03 22.61
N GLN A 533 5.80 -0.83 21.58
CA GLN A 533 4.54 -1.43 21.13
C GLN A 533 4.63 -2.96 21.08
N CYS A 534 3.56 -3.63 21.52
CA CYS A 534 3.36 -5.06 21.33
C CYS A 534 2.24 -5.30 20.29
N THR A 535 2.43 -6.29 19.40
CA THR A 535 1.55 -6.51 18.24
C THR A 535 1.38 -7.99 17.88
N TYR A 536 0.25 -8.30 17.26
CA TYR A 536 -0.08 -9.61 16.67
C TYR A 536 0.07 -9.65 15.14
N SER A 537 0.49 -8.54 14.53
CA SER A 537 0.58 -8.37 13.06
C SER A 537 1.82 -9.02 12.44
N LEU A 538 2.77 -9.49 13.25
CA LEU A 538 3.98 -10.20 12.80
C LEU A 538 3.81 -11.68 13.18
N PRO A 539 3.54 -12.59 12.22
CA PRO A 539 2.94 -13.91 12.52
C PRO A 539 3.96 -15.02 12.83
N SER A 540 5.26 -14.77 12.66
CA SER A 540 6.33 -15.74 12.94
C SER A 540 7.53 -15.07 13.59
N LYS A 541 8.40 -15.92 14.16
CA LYS A 541 9.64 -15.51 14.82
C LYS A 541 10.53 -14.67 13.89
N GLU A 542 10.78 -15.17 12.69
CA GLU A 542 11.73 -14.60 11.74
C GLU A 542 11.26 -13.21 11.29
N VAL A 543 9.97 -13.08 10.97
CA VAL A 543 9.34 -11.79 10.60
C VAL A 543 9.36 -10.79 11.76
N CYS A 544 9.18 -11.27 12.99
CA CYS A 544 9.29 -10.44 14.20
C CYS A 544 10.73 -9.94 14.40
N GLU A 545 11.73 -10.83 14.32
CA GLU A 545 13.14 -10.53 14.59
C GLU A 545 13.77 -9.65 13.48
N ASP A 546 13.46 -9.86 12.21
CA ASP A 546 13.88 -8.98 11.10
C ASP A 546 13.38 -7.54 11.31
N GLN A 547 12.16 -7.39 11.83
CA GLN A 547 11.56 -6.12 12.23
C GLN A 547 12.00 -5.65 13.63
N THR A 548 13.17 -6.09 14.10
CA THR A 548 13.80 -5.67 15.37
C THR A 548 13.01 -6.05 16.62
N GLY A 549 12.11 -7.01 16.50
CA GLY A 549 11.20 -7.44 17.55
C GLY A 549 11.72 -8.60 18.39
N ILE A 550 11.05 -8.82 19.52
CA ILE A 550 11.23 -9.96 20.42
C ILE A 550 9.99 -10.84 20.30
N TRP A 551 10.18 -12.06 19.82
CA TRP A 551 9.10 -13.03 19.65
C TRP A 551 8.81 -13.78 20.95
N TYR A 552 7.54 -13.85 21.37
CA TYR A 552 7.11 -14.59 22.57
C TYR A 552 6.30 -15.85 22.25
N GLY A 553 6.23 -16.23 20.96
CA GLY A 553 5.66 -17.50 20.50
C GLY A 553 6.67 -18.66 20.46
N PRO A 554 6.32 -19.78 19.79
CA PRO A 554 7.19 -20.94 19.62
C PRO A 554 8.61 -20.59 19.15
N GLY A 555 9.61 -21.11 19.86
CA GLY A 555 11.03 -20.88 19.59
C GLY A 555 11.55 -19.48 19.92
N GLY A 556 10.75 -18.63 20.57
CA GLY A 556 11.07 -17.26 20.95
C GLY A 556 11.75 -17.12 22.32
N ALA A 557 11.51 -15.98 22.96
CA ALA A 557 12.12 -15.57 24.24
C ALA A 557 11.60 -16.35 25.47
N VAL A 558 10.49 -17.09 25.34
CA VAL A 558 9.93 -17.94 26.41
C VAL A 558 10.28 -19.40 26.13
N THR A 559 10.84 -20.08 27.13
CA THR A 559 11.41 -21.43 27.00
C THR A 559 10.84 -22.45 28.01
N ALA A 560 9.86 -22.06 28.82
CA ALA A 560 9.30 -22.87 29.90
C ALA A 560 7.78 -23.12 29.72
N ASP A 561 7.36 -24.38 29.88
CA ASP A 561 5.98 -24.87 29.69
C ASP A 561 4.97 -24.18 30.66
N PRO A 562 3.74 -23.77 30.25
CA PRO A 562 3.02 -24.05 28.99
C PRO A 562 3.54 -23.31 27.74
N GLY A 563 4.71 -22.66 27.83
CA GLY A 563 5.64 -22.53 26.70
C GLY A 563 5.78 -21.11 26.21
N TYR A 564 4.65 -20.47 25.91
CA TYR A 564 4.61 -19.26 25.07
C TYR A 564 3.51 -18.31 25.53
N TYR A 565 3.64 -17.01 25.22
CA TYR A 565 2.59 -16.03 25.51
C TYR A 565 1.60 -15.95 24.36
N THR A 566 0.33 -15.72 24.69
CA THR A 566 -0.80 -15.59 23.75
C THR A 566 -1.42 -14.19 23.79
N SER A 567 -0.90 -13.30 24.64
CA SER A 567 -1.34 -11.91 24.75
C SER A 567 -0.19 -10.94 25.08
N CYS A 568 -0.30 -9.70 24.62
CA CYS A 568 0.60 -8.62 25.02
C CYS A 568 0.45 -8.27 26.51
N CYS A 569 -0.72 -8.51 27.11
CA CYS A 569 -0.90 -8.45 28.56
C CYS A 569 0.09 -9.34 29.33
N GLN A 570 0.36 -10.57 28.86
CA GLN A 570 1.39 -11.44 29.46
C GLN A 570 2.81 -10.88 29.27
N VAL A 571 3.12 -10.26 28.13
CA VAL A 571 4.40 -9.57 27.91
C VAL A 571 4.59 -8.45 28.93
N ASN A 572 3.58 -7.61 29.14
CA ASN A 572 3.66 -6.50 30.11
C ASN A 572 3.79 -7.02 31.55
N GLN A 573 3.02 -8.06 31.92
CA GLN A 573 3.12 -8.69 33.25
C GLN A 573 4.49 -9.32 33.51
N ALA A 574 5.08 -10.00 32.51
CA ALA A 574 6.35 -10.69 32.67
C ALA A 574 7.57 -9.75 32.66
N THR A 575 7.51 -8.65 31.90
CA THR A 575 8.60 -7.67 31.78
C THR A 575 8.53 -6.56 32.82
N GLY A 576 7.36 -6.30 33.40
CA GLY A 576 7.11 -5.14 34.27
C GLY A 576 7.06 -3.80 33.53
N ILE A 577 7.09 -3.82 32.19
CA ILE A 577 7.06 -2.65 31.32
C ILE A 577 5.68 -2.54 30.68
N ASN A 578 5.10 -1.34 30.70
CA ASN A 578 3.79 -1.10 30.10
C ASN A 578 3.92 -0.72 28.62
N TYR A 579 4.20 -1.72 27.76
CA TYR A 579 4.19 -1.53 26.32
C TYR A 579 2.76 -1.27 25.82
N LEU A 580 2.63 -0.44 24.78
CA LEU A 580 1.36 -0.17 24.12
C LEU A 580 0.84 -1.44 23.43
N SER A 581 -0.23 -2.03 23.98
CA SER A 581 -1.08 -3.01 23.29
C SER A 581 -2.41 -2.33 22.94
N SER A 582 -2.57 -1.96 21.67
CA SER A 582 -3.77 -1.30 21.15
C SER A 582 -4.51 -2.23 20.18
N ILE A 583 -5.80 -2.46 20.42
CA ILE A 583 -6.68 -3.18 19.49
C ILE A 583 -7.05 -2.31 18.29
N THR A 584 -7.19 -1.01 18.53
CA THR A 584 -7.27 0.01 17.47
C THR A 584 -6.44 1.24 17.84
N SER A 585 -5.85 1.84 16.81
CA SER A 585 -5.16 3.12 16.85
C SER A 585 -5.78 4.01 15.78
N THR A 586 -6.52 5.03 16.19
CA THR A 586 -7.32 5.88 15.30
C THR A 586 -6.83 7.31 15.37
N GLY A 587 -6.58 7.92 14.21
CA GLY A 587 -6.17 9.32 14.12
C GLY A 587 -7.21 10.13 13.35
N ILE A 588 -7.61 11.27 13.90
CA ILE A 588 -8.45 12.23 13.18
C ILE A 588 -7.90 13.65 13.39
N ARG A 589 -7.84 14.46 12.32
CA ARG A 589 -7.36 15.85 12.43
C ARG A 589 -8.17 16.84 11.62
N ASN A 590 -8.10 18.09 12.04
CA ASN A 590 -8.39 19.25 11.20
C ASN A 590 -7.07 19.92 10.77
N LYS A 591 -7.14 21.17 10.28
CA LYS A 591 -5.95 21.91 9.84
C LYS A 591 -4.88 22.02 10.94
N ASN A 592 -5.28 22.36 12.17
CA ASN A 592 -4.38 22.80 13.24
C ASN A 592 -4.28 21.81 14.41
N TYR A 593 -5.25 20.91 14.56
CA TYR A 593 -5.34 19.99 15.71
C TYR A 593 -5.59 18.56 15.27
N LYS A 594 -5.01 17.61 16.01
CA LYS A 594 -5.15 16.17 15.85
C LYS A 594 -5.59 15.54 17.16
N LEU A 595 -6.50 14.57 17.06
CA LEU A 595 -6.89 13.64 18.10
C LEU A 595 -6.36 12.27 17.69
N VAL A 596 -5.62 11.61 18.57
CA VAL A 596 -5.32 10.18 18.47
C VAL A 596 -6.09 9.47 19.56
N GLN A 597 -6.76 8.39 19.20
CA GLN A 597 -7.49 7.53 20.11
C GLN A 597 -6.85 6.14 20.07
N GLN A 598 -6.44 5.65 21.22
CA GLN A 598 -5.95 4.29 21.42
C GLN A 598 -6.99 3.51 22.21
N VAL A 599 -7.34 2.31 21.76
CA VAL A 599 -8.20 1.38 22.51
C VAL A 599 -7.36 0.22 23.00
N GLY A 600 -7.17 0.12 24.31
CA GLY A 600 -6.33 -0.90 24.94
C GLY A 600 -6.92 -2.32 24.90
N GLU A 601 -6.05 -3.30 25.08
CA GLU A 601 -6.42 -4.70 25.36
C GLU A 601 -6.82 -4.88 26.83
N ASN A 602 -7.90 -5.62 27.14
CA ASN A 602 -8.33 -5.84 28.53
C ASN A 602 -7.49 -6.92 29.24
N CYS A 603 -6.51 -6.48 30.01
CA CYS A 603 -5.63 -7.37 30.78
C CYS A 603 -6.23 -7.91 32.11
N VAL A 604 -7.48 -7.60 32.45
CA VAL A 604 -8.11 -7.97 33.74
C VAL A 604 -8.99 -9.21 33.63
N ASN A 605 -9.77 -9.33 32.55
CA ASN A 605 -10.76 -10.40 32.37
C ASN A 605 -10.61 -11.20 31.06
N GLY A 606 -9.61 -10.86 30.22
CA GLY A 606 -9.39 -11.52 28.93
C GLY A 606 -10.40 -11.17 27.83
N ALA A 607 -11.27 -10.18 28.06
CA ALA A 607 -12.00 -9.55 26.96
C ALA A 607 -10.99 -8.91 25.98
N ARG A 608 -11.35 -8.79 24.71
CA ARG A 608 -10.53 -8.01 23.78
C ARG A 608 -10.60 -6.53 24.17
N VAL A 609 -11.74 -5.88 23.93
CA VAL A 609 -11.90 -4.44 24.17
C VAL A 609 -12.38 -4.18 25.59
N ASP A 610 -11.73 -3.24 26.28
CA ASP A 610 -12.32 -2.54 27.42
C ASP A 610 -12.82 -1.15 26.97
N PRO A 611 -14.13 -0.86 27.01
CA PRO A 611 -14.66 0.46 26.66
C PRO A 611 -14.25 1.56 27.67
N ASP A 612 -13.78 1.21 28.87
CA ASP A 612 -13.22 2.16 29.84
C ASP A 612 -11.72 2.43 29.61
N LEU A 613 -11.05 1.72 28.68
CA LEU A 613 -9.65 1.93 28.27
C LEU A 613 -9.50 2.68 26.93
N VAL A 614 -10.39 3.64 26.65
CA VAL A 614 -10.27 4.55 25.50
C VAL A 614 -9.40 5.75 25.87
N MET A 615 -8.14 5.72 25.47
CA MET A 615 -7.18 6.80 25.71
C MET A 615 -7.21 7.81 24.56
N ASN A 616 -7.48 9.08 24.86
CA ASN A 616 -7.50 10.16 23.88
C ASN A 616 -6.30 11.10 24.09
N GLU A 617 -5.41 11.20 23.11
CA GLU A 617 -4.31 12.15 23.08
C GLU A 617 -4.64 13.31 22.11
N PHE A 618 -4.42 14.56 22.53
CA PHE A 618 -4.79 15.74 21.74
C PHE A 618 -3.60 16.68 21.49
N TYR A 619 -3.43 17.08 20.23
CA TYR A 619 -2.22 17.73 19.75
C TYR A 619 -2.52 18.96 18.90
N GLN A 620 -1.66 19.97 18.99
CA GLN A 620 -1.53 20.98 17.94
C GLN A 620 -0.50 20.48 16.91
N VAL A 621 -0.86 20.47 15.63
CA VAL A 621 -0.02 19.96 14.53
C VAL A 621 0.09 20.98 13.39
N ASN A 622 1.21 20.98 12.67
CA ASN A 622 1.43 21.78 11.47
C ASN A 622 2.23 20.97 10.42
N GLN A 623 2.50 21.59 9.26
CA GLN A 623 3.29 21.03 8.16
C GLN A 623 4.50 21.93 7.87
N ASP A 624 5.03 22.57 8.91
CA ASP A 624 6.18 23.46 8.78
C ASP A 624 7.46 22.66 8.46
N VAL A 625 8.43 23.29 7.80
CA VAL A 625 9.69 22.64 7.40
C VAL A 625 10.76 22.83 8.48
N GLU A 626 10.89 24.04 9.02
CA GLU A 626 11.89 24.39 10.02
C GLU A 626 11.46 23.93 11.42
N ASN A 627 10.16 24.02 11.73
CA ASN A 627 9.61 23.64 13.04
C ASN A 627 8.30 22.84 12.92
N PRO A 628 8.34 21.59 12.43
CA PRO A 628 7.19 20.71 12.35
C PRO A 628 6.66 20.37 13.75
N LYS A 629 5.40 20.73 14.01
CA LYS A 629 4.64 20.31 15.18
C LYS A 629 4.10 18.90 14.97
N LEU A 630 4.83 17.93 15.54
CA LEU A 630 4.50 16.51 15.57
C LEU A 630 3.76 16.17 16.87
N ASP A 631 3.01 15.07 16.83
CA ASP A 631 2.24 14.51 17.94
C ASP A 631 3.10 13.58 18.82
N ARG A 632 4.16 14.16 19.40
CA ARG A 632 5.04 13.50 20.39
C ARG A 632 4.43 13.47 21.78
N ALA A 633 4.92 12.58 22.65
CA ALA A 633 4.49 12.50 24.05
C ALA A 633 4.63 13.82 24.84
N ASP A 634 5.71 14.57 24.64
CA ASP A 634 5.98 15.87 25.29
C ASP A 634 5.15 17.04 24.73
N ALA A 635 4.58 16.88 23.53
CA ALA A 635 3.74 17.87 22.85
C ALA A 635 2.23 17.73 23.15
N MET A 636 1.83 16.78 24.02
CA MET A 636 0.44 16.50 24.32
C MET A 636 -0.22 17.64 25.10
N LEU A 637 -1.40 18.07 24.65
CA LEU A 637 -2.21 19.07 25.34
C LEU A 637 -3.02 18.40 26.46
N PRO A 638 -2.83 18.76 27.75
CA PRO A 638 -3.58 18.14 28.85
C PRO A 638 -5.07 18.44 28.72
N LEU A 639 -5.90 17.40 28.72
CA LEU A 639 -7.34 17.50 28.41
C LEU A 639 -8.13 18.30 29.47
N ASP A 640 -7.63 18.33 30.70
CA ASP A 640 -8.14 19.10 31.83
C ASP A 640 -7.75 20.59 31.78
N ALA A 641 -6.61 20.91 31.14
CA ALA A 641 -6.06 22.27 31.02
C ALA A 641 -6.30 22.95 29.65
N LEU A 642 -7.16 22.41 28.78
CA LEU A 642 -7.43 22.98 27.45
C LEU A 642 -8.06 24.38 27.53
N THR A 643 -7.52 25.31 26.74
CA THR A 643 -8.17 26.61 26.50
C THR A 643 -9.56 26.44 25.87
N LYS A 644 -10.40 27.48 25.98
CA LYS A 644 -11.75 27.50 25.39
C LYS A 644 -11.77 27.14 23.90
N GLU A 645 -10.74 27.53 23.13
CA GLU A 645 -10.65 27.15 21.72
C GLU A 645 -10.21 25.70 21.53
N GLN A 646 -9.16 25.27 22.22
CA GLN A 646 -8.72 23.86 22.18
C GLN A 646 -9.86 22.90 22.56
N LYS A 647 -10.65 23.22 23.60
CA LYS A 647 -11.80 22.41 24.02
C LYS A 647 -12.89 22.32 22.93
N ARG A 648 -13.14 23.41 22.18
CA ARG A 648 -14.04 23.38 21.01
C ARG A 648 -13.49 22.48 19.90
N GLN A 649 -12.20 22.58 19.61
CA GLN A 649 -11.55 21.80 18.55
C GLN A 649 -11.49 20.31 18.91
N TYR A 650 -11.14 19.97 20.14
CA TYR A 650 -11.18 18.62 20.69
C TYR A 650 -12.58 18.00 20.56
N GLN A 651 -13.62 18.66 21.09
CA GLN A 651 -15.00 18.15 20.98
C GLN A 651 -15.46 18.04 19.51
N SER A 652 -15.03 18.96 18.64
CA SER A 652 -15.31 18.85 17.21
C SER A 652 -14.65 17.65 16.55
N LEU A 653 -13.49 17.19 17.01
CA LEU A 653 -12.82 15.99 16.49
C LEU A 653 -13.45 14.72 17.07
N VAL A 654 -13.70 14.65 18.38
CA VAL A 654 -14.44 13.55 19.03
C VAL A 654 -15.79 13.32 18.34
N ASN A 655 -16.59 14.38 18.15
CA ASN A 655 -17.89 14.29 17.49
C ASN A 655 -17.78 13.92 15.99
N LYS A 656 -16.63 14.11 15.34
CA LYS A 656 -16.40 13.67 13.95
C LYS A 656 -15.98 12.21 13.89
N LEU A 657 -15.10 11.77 14.81
CA LEU A 657 -14.66 10.39 14.96
C LEU A 657 -15.87 9.47 15.19
N ALA A 658 -16.67 9.78 16.21
CA ALA A 658 -17.88 9.02 16.52
C ALA A 658 -18.89 8.97 15.35
N ARG A 659 -18.95 9.99 14.47
CA ARG A 659 -19.80 9.93 13.27
C ARG A 659 -19.25 9.06 12.15
N ILE A 660 -17.92 8.91 12.05
CA ILE A 660 -17.29 7.99 11.11
C ILE A 660 -17.51 6.55 11.58
N GLU A 661 -17.26 6.28 12.87
CA GLU A 661 -17.44 4.95 13.47
C GLU A 661 -18.90 4.51 13.41
N ASN A 662 -19.84 5.34 13.87
CA ASN A 662 -21.28 5.05 13.79
C ASN A 662 -21.86 5.04 12.35
N SER A 663 -21.04 5.27 11.31
CA SER A 663 -21.46 5.08 9.91
C SER A 663 -21.25 3.64 9.40
N VAL A 664 -20.59 2.79 10.21
CA VAL A 664 -20.54 1.34 9.99
C VAL A 664 -21.75 0.72 10.64
N VAL A 665 -22.62 0.12 9.81
CA VAL A 665 -23.86 -0.51 10.26
C VAL A 665 -23.70 -2.02 10.13
N PRO A 666 -23.68 -2.79 11.23
CA PRO A 666 -23.59 -4.24 11.17
C PRO A 666 -24.74 -4.85 10.36
N CYS A 667 -24.40 -5.76 9.45
CA CYS A 667 -25.38 -6.48 8.64
C CYS A 667 -25.13 -8.00 8.68
N PRO A 668 -25.59 -8.70 9.74
CA PRO A 668 -25.47 -10.15 9.82
C PRO A 668 -26.13 -10.84 8.62
N GLY A 669 -25.38 -11.71 7.94
CA GLY A 669 -25.80 -12.43 6.73
C GLY A 669 -25.42 -11.75 5.40
N ASP A 670 -24.96 -10.49 5.41
CA ASP A 670 -24.51 -9.76 4.21
C ASP A 670 -22.98 -9.92 4.06
N GLY A 671 -22.56 -10.99 3.37
CA GLY A 671 -21.14 -11.31 3.17
C GLY A 671 -20.54 -10.56 1.99
N ASN A 672 -21.36 -10.11 1.03
CA ASN A 672 -20.89 -9.25 -0.03
C ASN A 672 -20.66 -7.79 0.43
N MET A 673 -21.35 -7.35 1.49
CA MET A 673 -21.36 -6.02 2.12
C MET A 673 -22.14 -4.93 1.36
N ASP A 674 -23.18 -5.26 0.58
CA ASP A 674 -24.01 -4.26 -0.12
C ASP A 674 -25.14 -3.64 0.71
N LYS A 675 -25.29 -4.08 1.96
CA LYS A 675 -26.30 -3.72 2.96
C LYS A 675 -27.70 -4.33 2.76
N VAL A 676 -27.82 -5.35 1.90
CA VAL A 676 -29.03 -6.16 1.74
C VAL A 676 -28.65 -7.62 1.99
N VAL A 677 -29.48 -8.35 2.73
CA VAL A 677 -29.36 -9.81 2.83
C VAL A 677 -30.44 -10.41 1.94
N ASP A 678 -30.05 -11.03 0.82
CA ASP A 678 -31.00 -11.65 -0.11
C ASP A 678 -30.50 -12.94 -0.77
N GLN A 679 -31.15 -13.40 -1.85
CA GLN A 679 -30.77 -14.62 -2.54
C GLN A 679 -29.33 -14.58 -3.07
N LYS A 680 -28.81 -13.39 -3.39
CA LYS A 680 -27.44 -13.22 -3.84
C LYS A 680 -26.43 -13.66 -2.79
N ASP A 681 -26.71 -13.45 -1.50
CA ASP A 681 -25.84 -13.90 -0.41
C ASP A 681 -25.77 -15.42 -0.32
N LEU A 682 -26.92 -16.10 -0.53
CA LEU A 682 -26.95 -17.57 -0.61
C LEU A 682 -26.20 -18.08 -1.85
N ASP A 683 -26.37 -17.43 -3.01
CA ASP A 683 -25.70 -17.82 -4.26
C ASP A 683 -24.17 -17.60 -4.18
N ASP A 684 -23.74 -16.49 -3.59
CA ASP A 684 -22.32 -16.21 -3.34
C ASP A 684 -21.74 -17.19 -2.30
N TRP A 685 -22.46 -17.47 -1.20
CA TRP A 685 -22.08 -18.47 -0.18
C TRP A 685 -21.88 -19.86 -0.82
N VAL A 686 -22.81 -20.32 -1.68
CA VAL A 686 -22.67 -21.58 -2.44
C VAL A 686 -21.37 -21.62 -3.25
N SER A 687 -20.91 -20.48 -3.76
CA SER A 687 -19.67 -20.41 -4.54
C SER A 687 -18.39 -20.65 -3.71
N PHE A 688 -18.46 -20.58 -2.38
CA PHE A 688 -17.35 -20.81 -1.45
C PHE A 688 -17.45 -22.15 -0.68
N THR A 689 -18.65 -22.70 -0.42
CA THR A 689 -18.83 -23.82 0.53
C THR A 689 -18.60 -25.24 0.00
N SER A 690 -18.25 -25.38 -1.29
CA SER A 690 -18.00 -26.66 -1.96
C SER A 690 -16.64 -27.30 -1.63
N THR A 691 -16.38 -27.52 -0.34
CA THR A 691 -15.14 -27.88 0.39
C THR A 691 -14.38 -29.16 -0.01
N ALA A 692 -14.60 -29.75 -1.19
CA ALA A 692 -13.92 -30.98 -1.62
C ALA A 692 -13.47 -31.06 -3.09
N ASN A 693 -13.71 -30.03 -3.92
CA ASN A 693 -13.46 -30.13 -5.36
C ASN A 693 -12.46 -29.04 -5.86
N PRO A 694 -11.29 -29.42 -6.43
CA PRO A 694 -10.33 -28.47 -7.00
C PRO A 694 -10.79 -27.77 -8.28
N THR A 695 -12.00 -28.06 -8.79
CA THR A 695 -12.62 -27.35 -9.94
C THR A 695 -13.72 -26.37 -9.54
N THR A 696 -13.82 -26.01 -8.26
CA THR A 696 -14.74 -24.94 -7.80
C THR A 696 -14.26 -23.56 -8.31
N PRO A 697 -15.16 -22.60 -8.59
CA PRO A 697 -14.77 -21.30 -9.16
C PRO A 697 -13.82 -20.47 -8.27
N ASN A 698 -13.75 -20.84 -6.99
CA ASN A 698 -13.06 -20.17 -5.88
C ASN A 698 -12.18 -21.21 -5.12
N GLY A 699 -11.47 -22.07 -5.86
CA GLY A 699 -10.87 -23.28 -5.30
C GLY A 699 -9.59 -23.07 -4.49
N GLY A 700 -9.69 -22.99 -3.16
CA GLY A 700 -8.53 -23.13 -2.27
C GLY A 700 -8.78 -22.98 -0.77
N GLY A 701 -9.61 -22.01 -0.37
CA GLY A 701 -9.87 -21.69 1.04
C GLY A 701 -10.91 -22.57 1.73
N LYS A 702 -10.92 -22.55 3.07
CA LYS A 702 -11.97 -23.09 3.94
C LYS A 702 -12.95 -22.00 4.40
N GLY A 703 -12.42 -20.83 4.77
CA GLY A 703 -13.21 -19.62 5.08
C GLY A 703 -13.35 -18.70 3.87
N SER A 704 -14.18 -17.66 3.99
CA SER A 704 -14.46 -16.66 2.95
C SER A 704 -15.05 -15.39 3.57
N TRP A 705 -15.47 -14.40 2.76
CA TRP A 705 -16.22 -13.24 3.26
C TRP A 705 -17.61 -13.60 3.83
N TYR A 706 -18.06 -14.84 3.63
CA TYR A 706 -19.28 -15.41 4.20
C TYR A 706 -19.03 -16.29 5.44
N ASP A 707 -17.80 -16.32 5.99
CA ASP A 707 -17.50 -16.86 7.33
C ASP A 707 -17.92 -15.80 8.37
N PHE A 708 -18.98 -16.08 9.13
CA PHE A 708 -19.59 -15.18 10.11
C PHE A 708 -19.38 -15.66 11.55
N ALA A 709 -19.62 -14.80 12.54
CA ALA A 709 -19.48 -15.19 13.94
C ALA A 709 -20.42 -16.34 14.34
N GLY A 710 -19.83 -17.46 14.76
CA GLY A 710 -20.53 -18.73 14.98
C GLY A 710 -21.25 -18.83 16.33
N PRO A 711 -22.01 -19.92 16.57
CA PRO A 711 -22.77 -20.13 17.80
C PRO A 711 -21.89 -20.43 19.03
N THR A 712 -20.63 -20.79 18.85
CA THR A 712 -19.65 -21.08 19.91
C THR A 712 -18.88 -19.84 20.39
N ASP A 713 -18.66 -18.87 19.50
CA ASP A 713 -18.11 -17.54 19.79
C ASP A 713 -18.86 -16.51 18.96
N SER A 714 -19.91 -15.92 19.54
CA SER A 714 -20.73 -14.90 18.88
C SER A 714 -19.99 -13.60 18.50
N THR A 715 -18.68 -13.50 18.80
CA THR A 715 -17.84 -12.34 18.49
C THR A 715 -16.83 -12.59 17.37
N ARG A 716 -16.57 -13.85 16.98
CA ARG A 716 -15.55 -14.21 15.97
C ARG A 716 -16.01 -15.34 15.04
N PRO A 717 -15.63 -15.29 13.74
CA PRO A 717 -15.86 -16.41 12.84
C PRO A 717 -15.02 -17.64 13.24
N ASP A 718 -15.38 -18.83 12.76
CA ASP A 718 -14.69 -20.08 13.15
C ASP A 718 -13.63 -20.57 12.13
N GLY A 719 -13.53 -19.90 10.97
CA GLY A 719 -12.56 -20.19 9.93
C GLY A 719 -13.10 -21.05 8.79
N LEU A 720 -14.40 -21.35 8.79
CA LEU A 720 -15.09 -22.15 7.80
C LEU A 720 -16.18 -21.29 7.13
N THR A 721 -16.51 -21.59 5.87
CA THR A 721 -17.77 -21.15 5.28
C THR A 721 -18.64 -22.38 5.08
N ASP A 722 -19.67 -22.54 5.90
CA ASP A 722 -20.48 -23.76 5.97
C ASP A 722 -21.98 -23.52 6.28
N GLU A 723 -22.72 -24.58 6.63
CA GLU A 723 -24.16 -24.53 6.93
C GLU A 723 -24.52 -23.75 8.21
N VAL A 724 -23.55 -23.34 9.04
CA VAL A 724 -23.73 -22.36 10.13
C VAL A 724 -23.96 -20.97 9.54
N ASP A 725 -23.10 -20.53 8.62
CA ASP A 725 -23.19 -19.23 7.97
C ASP A 725 -24.47 -19.08 7.16
N LYS A 726 -24.83 -20.12 6.42
CA LYS A 726 -26.09 -20.18 5.67
C LYS A 726 -27.30 -19.90 6.56
N LYS A 727 -27.35 -20.47 7.77
CA LYS A 727 -28.45 -20.21 8.71
C LYS A 727 -28.47 -18.76 9.18
N ILE A 728 -27.31 -18.10 9.26
CA ILE A 728 -27.21 -16.66 9.56
C ILE A 728 -27.76 -15.84 8.39
N ILE A 729 -27.46 -16.21 7.14
CA ILE A 729 -28.04 -15.59 5.92
C ILE A 729 -29.56 -15.80 5.91
N GLU A 730 -30.03 -17.06 6.00
CA GLU A 730 -31.45 -17.45 6.00
C GLU A 730 -32.25 -16.73 7.10
N ALA A 731 -31.71 -16.62 8.32
CA ALA A 731 -32.35 -15.92 9.43
C ALA A 731 -32.43 -14.39 9.25
N ASN A 732 -31.70 -13.82 8.29
CA ASN A 732 -31.68 -12.39 7.98
C ASN A 732 -32.23 -12.05 6.58
N LEU A 733 -32.71 -13.02 5.79
CA LEU A 733 -33.22 -12.76 4.43
C LEU A 733 -34.27 -11.65 4.37
N GLY A 734 -34.13 -10.76 3.39
CA GLY A 734 -34.96 -9.58 3.18
C GLY A 734 -34.57 -8.36 4.04
N LYS A 735 -33.61 -8.50 4.96
CA LYS A 735 -33.10 -7.40 5.79
C LYS A 735 -32.36 -6.38 4.93
N ARG A 736 -32.60 -5.10 5.22
CA ARG A 736 -31.91 -3.95 4.59
C ARG A 736 -31.30 -3.10 5.69
N CYS A 737 -30.00 -3.20 5.85
CA CYS A 737 -29.24 -2.49 6.87
C CYS A 737 -29.05 -1.02 6.43
N LYS A 738 -29.40 -0.07 7.29
CA LYS A 738 -29.44 1.36 6.95
C LYS A 738 -28.58 2.18 7.90
#